data_AF-A0A2V9ETR1-F1
#
_entry.id   AF-A0A2V9ETR1-F1
#
_cell.length_a   1.000
_cell.length_b   1.000
_cell.length_c   1.000
_cell.angle_alpha   90.00
_cell.angle_beta   90.00
_cell.angle_gamma   90.00
#
_symmetry.space_group_name_H-M   'P 1'
#
loop_
_entity.id
_entity.type
_entity.pdbx_description
1 polymer ?
#
loop_
_entity_poly.entity_id
_entity_poly.type
_entity_poly.pdbx_seq_one_letter_code
_entity_poly.pdbx_strand_id
1 'polypeptide(L)'
;MLESGAFLYSKANEAMQAHHAAGAVRMHTTQGTVVHFQKLFHGMWLRLFGVCFVAALMLGIGVPKGWSQQTHQKTHELELSRAVRPWEFLPITGTRAGLLGNESGSMEAWVYPLKIFREFHLKFHTEGRVLAAEALARTVTVRPESATILYAGDTFSVHETFFVPVGEQGAVILLDVETEHPLEIEAVFHRDFQLEWPAALGATYLDWTAAQHAFYFGEEQRKFSALVGSPTGTEPHAEFQTNYSESEESSVRLGPTARGKERKLIVIAGSLDGRAAAEKTYAHLTSDYAALWKESAEYYRDYLGKTVSVELPDAQIQEAYDWSRVSVLQGMVNNPYLGTGLVAGYRTSGESQRPGFAWFFGRDSFWTSFALNASGDFSNSRAALAFISKYQREDGKIPHEISQGANFVDWFKGYPYPYASADATPLYIIAMNDYVVESGDAAFAKEKWESLRKAYEFLKSTYDARGLLQNLGVGHGWVEGGPLLPVKTEYYQSGLGAEALRALANLARATGQEELSKALEKDFEKQRALVNESFWIALEKRFAFALDKNDQKVDEPSVLATVPMWFGLPSETDATSMIQQLAGLDHQTDWGMRIISANSPKFSGGGYHYGSVWPLFTGWASVAEYRYHQAFPAYANLRANALLGLDGSLGHVTEVLSGDYYQPLSTSSPHQIWSAAMVVSPLLRGMFGLHADAGKRTLTFAPHAPADWTAFSIRGIAVGTDTLDLSYKKTADAITLEIGRKGPAECTMDFEPAVSLRAEILGAELNGRAVPSKVEASGSDQHVLVHLGVNGGSSTLRIRLRNDFGVSYSSDLPALGSASEGIRILSETWTGPHNLAFLKLEGKVGRTYELSVWGGEQLTAAEGAELVKMSDGSVKLRVSFVEGSSKAPQMKTVTLDFRAKSGEHKAKKP
;
A
#
# COMPACT_ATOMS: atom_id res chain seq x y z
N MET A 1 16.72 -38.06 0.53
CA MET A 1 15.23 -38.00 0.53
C MET A 1 14.77 -36.62 1.02
N LEU A 2 15.13 -35.54 0.30
CA LEU A 2 14.84 -34.15 0.66
C LEU A 2 14.47 -33.29 -0.58
N GLU A 3 13.93 -33.92 -1.63
CA GLU A 3 13.54 -33.25 -2.89
C GLU A 3 12.07 -32.77 -2.92
N SER A 4 11.29 -32.95 -1.86
CA SER A 4 9.81 -32.79 -1.92
C SER A 4 9.24 -31.54 -1.26
N GLY A 5 10.00 -30.75 -0.48
CA GLY A 5 9.45 -29.66 0.34
C GLY A 5 8.77 -28.54 -0.46
N ALA A 6 9.46 -27.97 -1.46
CA ALA A 6 8.92 -26.87 -2.27
C ALA A 6 7.76 -27.31 -3.19
N PHE A 7 7.83 -28.53 -3.72
CA PHE A 7 6.76 -29.08 -4.57
C PHE A 7 5.50 -29.45 -3.78
N LEU A 8 5.66 -29.95 -2.54
CA LEU A 8 4.54 -30.17 -1.62
C LEU A 8 3.94 -28.84 -1.14
N TYR A 9 4.74 -27.79 -0.93
CA TYR A 9 4.29 -26.45 -0.59
C TYR A 9 3.43 -25.84 -1.72
N SER A 10 3.91 -25.87 -2.97
CA SER A 10 3.14 -25.43 -4.15
C SER A 10 1.83 -26.20 -4.32
N LYS A 11 1.84 -27.53 -4.13
CA LYS A 11 0.60 -28.33 -4.20
C LYS A 11 -0.36 -28.08 -3.03
N ALA A 12 0.15 -27.81 -1.83
CA ALA A 12 -0.69 -27.48 -0.68
C ALA A 12 -1.32 -26.09 -0.83
N ASN A 13 -0.58 -25.11 -1.34
CA ASN A 13 -1.12 -23.78 -1.62
C ASN A 13 -2.11 -23.84 -2.80
N GLU A 14 -1.80 -24.55 -3.88
CA GLU A 14 -2.75 -24.80 -4.99
C GLU A 14 -4.00 -25.57 -4.53
N ALA A 15 -3.87 -26.57 -3.65
CA ALA A 15 -5.01 -27.33 -3.14
C ALA A 15 -5.88 -26.51 -2.17
N MET A 16 -5.28 -25.68 -1.32
CA MET A 16 -6.01 -24.73 -0.46
C MET A 16 -6.67 -23.63 -1.29
N GLN A 17 -5.97 -23.07 -2.28
CA GLN A 17 -6.50 -22.06 -3.19
C GLN A 17 -7.62 -22.63 -4.09
N ALA A 18 -7.52 -23.89 -4.53
CA ALA A 18 -8.59 -24.58 -5.24
C ALA A 18 -9.82 -24.82 -4.36
N HIS A 19 -9.64 -25.10 -3.06
CA HIS A 19 -10.74 -25.17 -2.10
C HIS A 19 -11.43 -23.81 -1.91
N HIS A 20 -10.69 -22.70 -1.90
CA HIS A 20 -11.28 -21.36 -1.84
C HIS A 20 -12.01 -20.94 -3.12
N ALA A 21 -11.58 -21.40 -4.30
CA ALA A 21 -12.24 -21.11 -5.57
C ALA A 21 -13.54 -21.93 -5.79
N ALA A 22 -13.66 -23.10 -5.16
CA ALA A 22 -14.81 -23.99 -5.32
C ALA A 22 -16.11 -23.49 -4.64
N GLY A 23 -16.04 -22.45 -3.80
CA GLY A 23 -17.21 -21.80 -3.18
C GLY A 23 -17.95 -20.81 -4.10
N ALA A 24 -17.47 -20.58 -5.33
CA ALA A 24 -18.06 -19.64 -6.27
C ALA A 24 -18.82 -20.35 -7.43
N VAL A 25 -20.15 -20.27 -7.33
CA VAL A 25 -21.16 -20.28 -8.43
C VAL A 25 -21.73 -21.62 -8.92
N ARG A 26 -23.06 -21.74 -8.81
CA ARG A 26 -23.96 -22.12 -9.92
C ARG A 26 -25.27 -21.31 -9.88
N MET A 27 -25.32 -20.18 -10.59
CA MET A 27 -26.60 -19.66 -11.10
C MET A 27 -26.68 -19.95 -12.60
N HIS A 28 -27.71 -20.72 -12.97
CA HIS A 28 -28.04 -21.05 -14.35
C HIS A 28 -28.47 -19.80 -15.11
N THR A 29 -27.77 -19.46 -16.18
CA THR A 29 -28.20 -18.47 -17.17
C THR A 29 -29.07 -19.16 -18.23
N THR A 30 -30.36 -18.84 -18.25
CA THR A 30 -31.25 -19.12 -19.37
C THR A 30 -31.21 -17.97 -20.38
N GLN A 31 -31.09 -18.34 -21.65
CA GLN A 31 -31.07 -17.42 -22.80
C GLN A 31 -32.43 -16.70 -22.95
N GLY A 32 -32.38 -15.39 -23.11
CA GLY A 32 -33.54 -14.54 -23.40
C GLY A 32 -33.24 -13.60 -24.57
N THR A 33 -34.11 -13.69 -25.58
CA THR A 33 -34.05 -13.13 -26.94
C THR A 33 -34.05 -11.59 -26.99
N VAL A 34 -33.27 -11.03 -27.92
CA VAL A 34 -33.26 -9.61 -28.29
C VAL A 34 -34.52 -9.26 -29.09
N VAL A 35 -35.28 -8.25 -28.64
CA VAL A 35 -36.34 -7.62 -29.44
C VAL A 35 -36.02 -6.13 -29.61
N HIS A 36 -35.88 -5.71 -30.86
CA HIS A 36 -35.82 -4.32 -31.29
C HIS A 36 -37.16 -3.62 -31.08
N PHE A 37 -37.15 -2.38 -30.58
CA PHE A 37 -38.18 -1.40 -30.93
C PHE A 37 -37.61 0.02 -31.09
N GLN A 38 -37.93 0.62 -32.24
CA GLN A 38 -37.62 1.99 -32.62
C GLN A 38 -38.73 2.96 -32.17
N LYS A 39 -38.29 4.17 -31.78
CA LYS A 39 -38.83 5.53 -31.97
C LYS A 39 -40.35 5.78 -32.04
N LEU A 40 -40.80 6.74 -31.23
CA LEU A 40 -41.55 8.00 -31.55
C LEU A 40 -42.23 8.47 -30.24
N PHE A 41 -42.05 9.69 -29.73
CA PHE A 41 -42.75 10.90 -30.17
C PHE A 41 -42.11 12.19 -29.60
N HIS A 42 -42.25 13.27 -30.38
CA HIS A 42 -41.94 14.66 -30.06
C HIS A 42 -43.01 15.34 -29.18
N GLY A 43 -42.65 16.44 -28.50
CA GLY A 43 -43.56 17.57 -28.31
C GLY A 43 -43.47 18.38 -27.02
N MET A 44 -42.45 19.26 -26.92
CA MET A 44 -42.51 20.70 -26.57
C MET A 44 -43.56 21.22 -25.53
N TRP A 45 -43.13 22.02 -24.53
CA TRP A 45 -43.55 23.42 -24.30
C TRP A 45 -42.78 24.13 -23.15
N LEU A 46 -42.26 25.33 -23.48
CA LEU A 46 -41.97 26.60 -22.75
C LEU A 46 -42.04 26.63 -21.20
N ARG A 47 -41.10 27.20 -20.42
CA ARG A 47 -40.32 28.50 -20.36
C ARG A 47 -40.81 29.39 -19.20
N LEU A 48 -39.82 30.09 -18.58
CA LEU A 48 -39.87 31.30 -17.73
C LEU A 48 -40.24 31.07 -16.25
N PHE A 49 -39.67 31.69 -15.20
CA PHE A 49 -38.89 32.92 -14.92
C PHE A 49 -37.97 32.57 -13.69
N GLY A 50 -36.94 33.29 -13.24
CA GLY A 50 -36.46 34.65 -13.46
C GLY A 50 -35.41 35.00 -12.38
N VAL A 51 -34.43 35.82 -12.77
CA VAL A 51 -33.32 36.38 -11.98
C VAL A 51 -33.75 37.71 -11.33
N CYS A 52 -33.28 38.03 -10.11
CA CYS A 52 -32.99 39.40 -9.60
C CYS A 52 -32.08 39.27 -8.35
N PHE A 53 -30.82 39.72 -8.27
CA PHE A 53 -30.15 41.05 -8.33
C PHE A 53 -30.15 41.88 -7.01
N VAL A 54 -28.93 42.31 -6.63
CA VAL A 54 -28.51 43.58 -5.99
C VAL A 54 -27.77 43.49 -4.64
N ALA A 55 -26.60 44.13 -4.66
CA ALA A 55 -25.58 44.35 -3.65
C ALA A 55 -25.88 45.50 -2.67
N ALA A 56 -25.15 45.56 -1.56
CA ALA A 56 -24.90 46.80 -0.83
C ALA A 56 -23.45 46.84 -0.27
N LEU A 57 -22.70 47.83 -0.74
CA LEU A 57 -21.40 48.31 -0.27
C LEU A 57 -21.62 49.35 0.83
N MET A 58 -20.89 49.26 1.95
CA MET A 58 -20.62 50.38 2.86
C MET A 58 -19.17 50.31 3.33
N LEU A 59 -18.45 51.41 3.09
CA LEU A 59 -17.06 51.68 3.46
C LEU A 59 -16.94 51.94 4.97
N GLY A 60 -15.94 51.33 5.60
CA GLY A 60 -15.46 51.68 6.93
C GLY A 60 -13.93 51.57 6.96
N ILE A 61 -13.25 52.71 6.95
CA ILE A 61 -11.79 52.82 7.09
C ILE A 61 -11.42 52.48 8.53
N GLY A 62 -10.58 51.47 8.71
CA GLY A 62 -9.92 51.15 9.97
C GLY A 62 -8.69 50.28 9.71
N VAL A 63 -7.49 50.85 9.81
CA VAL A 63 -6.23 50.08 9.83
C VAL A 63 -6.05 49.50 11.23
N PRO A 64 -5.84 48.19 11.36
CA PRO A 64 -4.70 47.73 12.17
C PRO A 64 -3.99 46.46 11.65
N LYS A 65 -2.65 46.51 11.73
CA LYS A 65 -1.70 45.47 12.16
C LYS A 65 -1.99 43.99 11.84
N GLY A 66 -1.05 43.41 11.09
CA GLY A 66 -0.52 42.06 11.32
C GLY A 66 -1.46 40.91 10.98
N TRP A 67 -1.47 40.48 9.72
CA TRP A 67 -1.99 39.18 9.34
C TRP A 67 -1.03 38.08 9.78
N SER A 68 -1.19 37.58 11.01
CA SER A 68 -1.06 36.14 11.24
C SER A 68 -2.43 35.53 10.93
N GLN A 69 -2.63 35.04 9.71
CA GLN A 69 -3.67 34.05 9.47
C GLN A 69 -3.26 32.79 10.23
N GLN A 70 -3.70 32.69 11.49
CA GLN A 70 -4.02 31.38 12.04
C GLN A 70 -5.17 30.86 11.17
N THR A 71 -4.80 30.11 10.14
CA THR A 71 -5.71 29.16 9.52
C THR A 71 -6.23 28.29 10.65
N HIS A 72 -7.49 28.50 11.05
CA HIS A 72 -8.25 27.47 11.73
C HIS A 72 -8.30 26.28 10.77
N GLN A 73 -7.29 25.41 10.88
CA GLN A 73 -7.24 24.13 10.23
C GLN A 73 -8.41 23.35 10.82
N LYS A 74 -9.53 23.29 10.08
CA LYS A 74 -10.50 22.22 10.29
C LYS A 74 -9.66 20.95 10.34
N THR A 75 -9.61 20.28 11.49
CA THR A 75 -9.05 18.94 11.58
C THR A 75 -9.76 18.12 10.53
N HIS A 76 -9.07 17.82 9.43
CA HIS A 76 -9.57 16.88 8.43
C HIS A 76 -9.80 15.56 9.17
N GLU A 77 -11.06 15.18 9.34
CA GLU A 77 -11.39 13.83 9.78
C GLU A 77 -11.18 12.93 8.57
N LEU A 78 -10.28 11.96 8.71
CA LEU A 78 -9.94 11.02 7.65
C LEU A 78 -11.14 10.10 7.43
N GLU A 79 -11.83 10.25 6.30
CA GLU A 79 -13.10 9.58 6.01
C GLU A 79 -13.21 9.32 4.51
N LEU A 80 -13.57 8.09 4.14
CA LEU A 80 -13.91 7.72 2.77
C LEU A 80 -15.37 7.30 2.71
N SER A 81 -16.07 7.66 1.64
CA SER A 81 -17.45 7.22 1.42
C SER A 81 -17.79 7.05 -0.04
N ARG A 82 -18.55 5.99 -0.35
CA ARG A 82 -19.12 5.74 -1.68
C ARG A 82 -20.39 4.89 -1.58
N ALA A 83 -21.04 4.68 -2.72
CA ALA A 83 -22.09 3.68 -2.84
C ALA A 83 -21.54 2.27 -2.52
N VAL A 84 -22.37 1.47 -1.88
CA VAL A 84 -22.04 0.08 -1.50
C VAL A 84 -21.79 -0.79 -2.73
N ARG A 85 -20.74 -1.60 -2.64
CA ARG A 85 -20.42 -2.72 -3.52
C ARG A 85 -20.49 -4.00 -2.65
N PRO A 86 -21.60 -4.75 -2.66
CA PRO A 86 -21.86 -5.79 -1.65
C PRO A 86 -20.83 -6.94 -1.61
N TRP A 87 -20.01 -7.09 -2.66
CA TRP A 87 -18.92 -8.07 -2.72
C TRP A 87 -17.58 -7.53 -2.22
N GLU A 88 -17.45 -6.22 -2.03
CA GLU A 88 -16.19 -5.58 -1.65
C GLU A 88 -15.90 -5.83 -0.18
N PHE A 89 -14.65 -6.15 0.12
CA PHE A 89 -14.19 -6.47 1.46
C PHE A 89 -14.28 -5.24 2.38
N LEU A 90 -14.73 -5.46 3.61
CA LEU A 90 -14.84 -4.43 4.64
C LEU A 90 -14.21 -4.94 5.95
N PRO A 91 -12.98 -4.52 6.28
CA PRO A 91 -12.33 -4.86 7.53
C PRO A 91 -12.47 -3.74 8.57
N ILE A 92 -12.68 -4.12 9.83
CA ILE A 92 -12.51 -3.27 11.00
C ILE A 92 -11.62 -4.04 11.96
N THR A 93 -10.42 -3.55 12.21
CA THR A 93 -9.40 -4.28 12.98
C THR A 93 -8.91 -3.48 14.18
N GLY A 94 -8.71 -4.19 15.29
CA GLY A 94 -7.92 -3.75 16.42
C GLY A 94 -6.69 -4.63 16.56
N THR A 95 -5.83 -4.33 17.53
CA THR A 95 -4.62 -5.11 17.78
C THR A 95 -4.92 -6.51 18.33
N ARG A 96 -6.13 -6.76 18.84
CA ARG A 96 -6.50 -8.03 19.50
C ARG A 96 -7.80 -8.65 18.98
N ALA A 97 -8.48 -7.99 18.05
CA ALA A 97 -9.76 -8.44 17.50
C ALA A 97 -9.98 -7.88 16.09
N GLY A 98 -10.96 -8.43 15.37
CA GLY A 98 -11.35 -7.94 14.05
C GLY A 98 -12.75 -8.37 13.66
N LEU A 99 -13.44 -7.50 12.93
CA LEU A 99 -14.64 -7.81 12.15
C LEU A 99 -14.23 -7.79 10.68
N LEU A 100 -14.36 -8.93 9.99
CA LEU A 100 -13.93 -9.09 8.61
C LEU A 100 -15.13 -9.51 7.78
N GLY A 101 -15.43 -8.78 6.71
CA GLY A 101 -16.66 -9.03 5.97
C GLY A 101 -16.72 -8.29 4.66
N ASN A 102 -17.91 -7.84 4.29
CA ASN A 102 -18.14 -7.07 3.08
C ASN A 102 -19.13 -5.93 3.28
N GLU A 103 -19.26 -5.08 2.28
CA GLU A 103 -20.14 -3.90 2.33
C GLU A 103 -21.64 -4.23 2.27
N SER A 104 -22.04 -5.50 2.23
CA SER A 104 -23.45 -5.89 2.42
C SER A 104 -23.87 -5.96 3.88
N GLY A 105 -22.89 -5.87 4.79
CA GLY A 105 -23.07 -6.06 6.24
C GLY A 105 -22.78 -7.48 6.71
N SER A 106 -22.38 -8.38 5.81
CA SER A 106 -22.00 -9.75 6.17
C SER A 106 -20.63 -9.77 6.86
N MET A 107 -20.54 -10.30 8.09
CA MET A 107 -19.30 -10.29 8.89
C MET A 107 -18.94 -11.65 9.51
N GLU A 108 -17.65 -11.89 9.71
CA GLU A 108 -17.11 -12.83 10.69
C GLU A 108 -16.39 -12.07 11.80
N ALA A 109 -16.36 -12.64 13.01
CA ALA A 109 -15.75 -12.00 14.19
C ALA A 109 -14.60 -12.82 14.75
N TRP A 110 -13.52 -12.11 15.09
CA TRP A 110 -12.29 -12.66 15.63
C TRP A 110 -11.86 -11.92 16.90
N VAL A 111 -11.38 -12.68 17.88
CA VAL A 111 -10.59 -12.20 19.02
C VAL A 111 -9.30 -13.00 19.00
N TYR A 112 -8.24 -12.45 18.43
CA TYR A 112 -7.10 -13.22 17.96
C TYR A 112 -6.47 -14.12 19.05
N PRO A 113 -6.19 -15.41 18.75
CA PRO A 113 -6.47 -16.18 17.52
C PRO A 113 -7.80 -16.97 17.50
N LEU A 114 -8.85 -16.50 18.16
CA LEU A 114 -10.14 -17.19 18.30
C LEU A 114 -11.19 -16.62 17.33
N LYS A 115 -11.73 -17.44 16.44
CA LYS A 115 -12.94 -17.14 15.66
C LYS A 115 -14.16 -17.34 16.54
N ILE A 116 -15.16 -16.46 16.42
CA ILE A 116 -16.38 -16.52 17.23
C ILE A 116 -17.55 -17.01 16.38
N PHE A 117 -17.81 -16.32 15.27
CA PHE A 117 -18.87 -16.64 14.32
C PHE A 117 -18.49 -16.26 12.89
N ARG A 118 -19.29 -16.74 11.94
CA ARG A 118 -19.29 -16.31 10.54
C ARG A 118 -20.70 -15.94 10.09
N GLU A 119 -20.80 -15.31 8.91
CA GLU A 119 -22.07 -15.01 8.23
C GLU A 119 -23.05 -14.20 9.08
N PHE A 120 -22.52 -13.31 9.92
CA PHE A 120 -23.35 -12.35 10.64
C PHE A 120 -24.08 -11.44 9.66
N HIS A 121 -25.38 -11.27 9.81
CA HIS A 121 -26.17 -10.33 9.01
C HIS A 121 -27.44 -9.88 9.75
N LEU A 122 -28.04 -8.78 9.29
CA LEU A 122 -29.26 -8.24 9.85
C LEU A 122 -30.51 -8.59 9.01
N LYS A 123 -31.62 -8.84 9.69
CA LYS A 123 -32.97 -8.91 9.13
C LYS A 123 -33.84 -7.82 9.76
N PHE A 124 -34.56 -7.07 8.92
CA PHE A 124 -35.47 -6.00 9.35
C PHE A 124 -36.91 -6.47 9.30
N HIS A 125 -37.59 -6.43 10.45
CA HIS A 125 -38.99 -6.83 10.62
C HIS A 125 -39.85 -5.57 10.74
N THR A 126 -40.67 -5.31 9.73
CA THR A 126 -41.57 -4.15 9.72
C THR A 126 -42.82 -4.45 8.93
N GLU A 127 -43.97 -3.93 9.38
CA GLU A 127 -45.25 -4.04 8.67
C GLU A 127 -45.64 -5.48 8.26
N GLY A 128 -45.27 -6.47 9.08
CA GLY A 128 -45.53 -7.90 8.80
C GLY A 128 -44.64 -8.53 7.72
N ARG A 129 -43.55 -7.86 7.32
CA ARG A 129 -42.56 -8.36 6.35
C ARG A 129 -41.19 -8.50 7.01
N VAL A 130 -40.36 -9.36 6.42
CA VAL A 130 -38.94 -9.52 6.75
C VAL A 130 -38.13 -9.10 5.54
N LEU A 131 -37.25 -8.11 5.72
CA LEU A 131 -36.38 -7.57 4.68
C LEU A 131 -34.92 -7.91 5.03
N ALA A 132 -34.16 -8.46 4.09
CA ALA A 132 -32.73 -8.67 4.26
C ALA A 132 -31.99 -7.33 4.18
N ALA A 133 -31.07 -7.07 5.11
CA ALA A 133 -30.35 -5.80 5.16
C ALA A 133 -29.51 -5.52 3.90
N GLU A 134 -28.87 -6.54 3.33
CA GLU A 134 -28.10 -6.45 2.09
C GLU A 134 -28.89 -5.76 0.94
N ALA A 135 -30.18 -6.07 0.79
CA ALA A 135 -31.01 -5.47 -0.26
C ALA A 135 -31.28 -3.97 -0.03
N LEU A 136 -31.08 -3.50 1.21
CA LEU A 136 -31.32 -2.13 1.63
C LEU A 136 -30.05 -1.29 1.76
N ALA A 137 -28.86 -1.87 1.58
CA ALA A 137 -27.58 -1.16 1.69
C ALA A 137 -27.45 -0.07 0.60
N ARG A 138 -26.96 1.12 0.97
CA ARG A 138 -26.86 2.28 0.07
C ARG A 138 -25.46 2.87 0.03
N THR A 139 -24.94 3.23 1.19
CA THR A 139 -23.68 3.97 1.31
C THR A 139 -22.83 3.33 2.39
N VAL A 140 -21.54 3.21 2.11
CA VAL A 140 -20.52 2.84 3.10
C VAL A 140 -19.70 4.09 3.42
N THR A 141 -19.38 4.29 4.69
CA THR A 141 -18.49 5.33 5.19
C THR A 141 -17.45 4.70 6.10
N VAL A 142 -16.17 4.87 5.80
CA VAL A 142 -15.06 4.29 6.56
C VAL A 142 -14.23 5.39 7.19
N ARG A 143 -13.90 5.19 8.46
CA ARG A 143 -12.96 5.98 9.28
C ARG A 143 -11.90 5.01 9.84
N PRO A 144 -10.71 5.49 10.24
CA PRO A 144 -9.67 4.62 10.77
C PRO A 144 -10.13 3.64 11.86
N GLU A 145 -11.04 4.09 12.73
CA GLU A 145 -11.57 3.32 13.85
C GLU A 145 -12.86 2.53 13.56
N SER A 146 -13.55 2.78 12.43
CA SER A 146 -14.90 2.22 12.21
C SER A 146 -15.36 2.22 10.76
N ALA A 147 -16.37 1.41 10.45
CA ALA A 147 -17.11 1.50 9.20
C ALA A 147 -18.61 1.57 9.46
N THR A 148 -19.33 2.33 8.64
CA THR A 148 -20.78 2.49 8.72
C THR A 148 -21.44 2.16 7.40
N ILE A 149 -22.46 1.29 7.42
CA ILE A 149 -23.35 1.03 6.29
C ILE A 149 -24.69 1.69 6.57
N LEU A 150 -25.17 2.48 5.61
CA LEU A 150 -26.52 3.03 5.61
C LEU A 150 -27.48 2.08 4.89
N TYR A 151 -28.50 1.62 5.61
CA TYR A 151 -29.66 0.92 5.08
C TYR A 151 -30.86 1.85 4.98
N ALA A 152 -31.53 1.86 3.82
CA ALA A 152 -32.72 2.69 3.61
C ALA A 152 -33.90 1.85 3.10
N GLY A 153 -34.96 1.79 3.91
CA GLY A 153 -36.28 1.28 3.55
C GLY A 153 -37.26 2.42 3.24
N ASP A 154 -38.51 2.08 2.91
CA ASP A 154 -39.54 3.06 2.54
C ASP A 154 -39.91 4.00 3.71
N THR A 155 -39.87 3.45 4.94
CA THR A 155 -40.38 4.08 6.18
C THR A 155 -39.33 4.14 7.29
N PHE A 156 -38.08 3.74 7.00
CA PHE A 156 -37.01 3.72 7.99
C PHE A 156 -35.61 3.87 7.38
N SER A 157 -34.67 4.29 8.23
CA SER A 157 -33.23 4.34 7.96
C SER A 157 -32.48 3.71 9.13
N VAL A 158 -31.49 2.88 8.86
CA VAL A 158 -30.59 2.30 9.88
C VAL A 158 -29.15 2.56 9.47
N HIS A 159 -28.36 3.17 10.35
CA HIS A 159 -26.91 3.19 10.22
C HIS A 159 -26.34 2.07 11.08
N GLU A 160 -25.74 1.07 10.45
CA GLU A 160 -24.99 0.02 11.13
C GLU A 160 -23.52 0.37 11.13
N THR A 161 -22.99 0.60 12.31
CA THR A 161 -21.62 1.01 12.51
C THR A 161 -20.84 -0.09 13.22
N PHE A 162 -19.88 -0.67 12.52
CA PHE A 162 -18.94 -1.66 13.02
C PHE A 162 -17.75 -0.96 13.69
N PHE A 163 -17.46 -1.34 14.93
CA PHE A 163 -16.40 -0.74 15.74
C PHE A 163 -15.61 -1.81 16.49
N VAL A 164 -14.29 -1.82 16.31
CA VAL A 164 -13.35 -2.66 17.06
C VAL A 164 -12.42 -1.74 17.83
N PRO A 165 -12.54 -1.62 19.16
CA PRO A 165 -11.61 -0.82 19.94
C PRO A 165 -10.17 -1.33 19.80
N VAL A 166 -9.22 -0.42 19.61
CA VAL A 166 -7.83 -0.74 19.23
C VAL A 166 -7.17 -1.77 20.17
N GLY A 167 -7.42 -1.69 21.48
CA GLY A 167 -6.77 -2.52 22.50
C GLY A 167 -7.62 -3.66 23.08
N GLU A 168 -8.87 -3.81 22.64
CA GLU A 168 -9.84 -4.69 23.30
C GLU A 168 -10.00 -6.05 22.62
N GLN A 169 -10.42 -7.04 23.40
CA GLN A 169 -10.73 -8.40 22.93
C GLN A 169 -12.19 -8.55 22.54
N GLY A 170 -12.64 -7.72 21.60
CA GLY A 170 -14.01 -7.75 21.14
C GLY A 170 -14.37 -6.59 20.23
N ALA A 171 -15.65 -6.49 19.92
CA ALA A 171 -16.20 -5.52 19.00
C ALA A 171 -17.60 -5.07 19.46
N VAL A 172 -18.02 -3.92 18.94
CA VAL A 172 -19.35 -3.36 19.14
C VAL A 172 -19.93 -3.01 17.77
N ILE A 173 -21.20 -3.36 17.56
CA ILE A 173 -21.97 -2.92 16.40
C ILE A 173 -23.07 -1.99 16.92
N LEU A 174 -23.09 -0.75 16.43
CA LEU A 174 -24.07 0.27 16.78
C LEU A 174 -25.12 0.34 15.67
N LEU A 175 -26.39 0.38 16.06
CA LEU A 175 -27.51 0.51 15.14
C LEU A 175 -28.27 1.78 15.48
N ASP A 176 -28.04 2.84 14.71
CA ASP A 176 -28.80 4.09 14.81
C ASP A 176 -30.04 4.00 13.91
N VAL A 177 -31.20 3.83 14.54
CA VAL A 177 -32.48 3.59 13.89
C VAL A 177 -33.30 4.87 13.87
N GLU A 178 -33.85 5.21 12.70
CA GLU A 178 -34.91 6.20 12.52
C GLU A 178 -36.06 5.55 11.76
N THR A 179 -37.27 5.53 12.33
CA THR A 179 -38.41 4.80 11.74
C THR A 179 -39.76 5.48 11.96
N GLU A 180 -40.66 5.38 10.98
CA GLU A 180 -42.05 5.84 11.08
C GLU A 180 -42.99 4.78 11.66
N HIS A 181 -42.72 3.50 11.39
CA HIS A 181 -43.46 2.35 11.89
C HIS A 181 -42.61 1.52 12.86
N PRO A 182 -43.20 0.68 13.72
CA PRO A 182 -42.42 -0.25 14.52
C PRO A 182 -41.44 -1.05 13.67
N LEU A 183 -40.15 -0.96 14.00
CA LEU A 183 -39.07 -1.67 13.33
C LEU A 183 -38.34 -2.55 14.36
N GLU A 184 -38.39 -3.84 14.13
CA GLU A 184 -37.63 -4.83 14.90
C GLU A 184 -36.43 -5.29 14.07
N ILE A 185 -35.27 -5.44 14.72
CA ILE A 185 -34.02 -5.85 14.08
C ILE A 185 -33.62 -7.20 14.65
N GLU A 186 -33.37 -8.16 13.77
CA GLU A 186 -32.85 -9.46 14.14
C GLU A 186 -31.41 -9.58 13.66
N ALA A 187 -30.51 -9.90 14.59
CA ALA A 187 -29.11 -10.20 14.32
C ALA A 187 -28.95 -11.73 14.20
N VAL A 188 -28.44 -12.20 13.06
CA VAL A 188 -28.32 -13.62 12.71
C VAL A 188 -26.85 -13.94 12.48
N PHE A 189 -26.36 -15.11 12.91
CA PHE A 189 -24.99 -15.58 12.65
C PHE A 189 -24.91 -17.10 12.72
N HIS A 190 -23.81 -17.67 12.19
CA HIS A 190 -23.43 -19.07 12.36
C HIS A 190 -22.30 -19.19 13.37
N ARG A 191 -22.43 -20.07 14.36
CA ARG A 191 -21.34 -20.33 15.30
C ARG A 191 -20.16 -20.94 14.55
N ASP A 192 -18.98 -20.37 14.75
CA ASP A 192 -17.73 -20.90 14.24
C ASP A 192 -16.63 -20.69 15.28
N PHE A 193 -16.90 -21.21 16.48
CA PHE A 193 -16.08 -21.02 17.66
C PHE A 193 -14.85 -21.94 17.61
N GLN A 194 -13.76 -21.46 17.00
CA GLN A 194 -12.56 -22.24 16.70
C GLN A 194 -11.29 -21.40 16.82
N LEU A 195 -10.15 -22.06 17.03
CA LEU A 195 -8.85 -21.40 16.95
C LEU A 195 -8.42 -21.26 15.48
N GLU A 196 -7.61 -20.23 15.23
CA GLU A 196 -6.99 -20.01 13.93
C GLU A 196 -6.10 -21.20 13.55
N TRP A 197 -6.21 -21.62 12.28
CA TRP A 197 -5.47 -22.75 11.74
C TRP A 197 -3.96 -22.58 11.98
N PRO A 198 -3.19 -23.64 12.27
CA PRO A 198 -3.58 -25.05 12.34
C PRO A 198 -4.01 -25.54 13.71
N ALA A 199 -4.22 -24.62 14.67
CA ALA A 199 -4.80 -25.00 15.94
C ALA A 199 -6.29 -25.32 15.76
N ALA A 200 -6.85 -26.08 16.70
CA ALA A 200 -8.27 -26.42 16.70
C ALA A 200 -8.78 -26.55 18.13
N LEU A 201 -10.07 -26.29 18.32
CA LEU A 201 -10.79 -26.61 19.54
C LEU A 201 -11.52 -27.95 19.37
N GLY A 202 -11.65 -28.67 20.49
CA GLY A 202 -12.45 -29.90 20.55
C GLY A 202 -13.95 -29.60 20.56
N ALA A 203 -14.71 -30.36 21.35
CA ALA A 203 -16.13 -30.12 21.50
C ALA A 203 -16.40 -28.71 22.07
N THR A 204 -17.27 -27.98 21.37
CA THR A 204 -17.70 -26.61 21.67
C THR A 204 -19.21 -26.58 21.86
N TYR A 205 -19.70 -25.66 22.66
CA TYR A 205 -21.12 -25.54 22.99
C TYR A 205 -21.56 -24.07 23.00
N LEU A 206 -22.87 -23.89 22.87
CA LEU A 206 -23.56 -22.60 22.83
C LEU A 206 -24.71 -22.62 23.84
N ASP A 207 -24.76 -21.63 24.72
CA ASP A 207 -25.85 -21.44 25.68
C ASP A 207 -26.38 -20.00 25.63
N TRP A 208 -27.68 -19.79 25.87
CA TRP A 208 -28.19 -18.44 26.10
C TRP A 208 -28.06 -18.05 27.57
N THR A 209 -27.49 -16.86 27.83
CA THR A 209 -27.32 -16.29 29.16
C THR A 209 -28.29 -15.12 29.37
N ALA A 210 -29.37 -15.37 30.14
CA ALA A 210 -30.40 -14.37 30.37
C ALA A 210 -29.90 -13.13 31.15
N ALA A 211 -28.89 -13.29 32.01
CA ALA A 211 -28.35 -12.16 32.79
C ALA A 211 -27.57 -11.16 31.92
N GLN A 212 -26.89 -11.63 30.88
CA GLN A 212 -26.11 -10.81 29.95
C GLN A 212 -26.86 -10.49 28.66
N HIS A 213 -28.04 -11.09 28.44
CA HIS A 213 -28.78 -11.06 27.18
C HIS A 213 -27.89 -11.44 25.98
N ALA A 214 -27.14 -12.53 26.14
CA ALA A 214 -26.12 -12.95 25.20
C ALA A 214 -26.02 -14.47 25.05
N PHE A 215 -25.64 -14.91 23.85
CA PHE A 215 -25.12 -16.24 23.63
C PHE A 215 -23.72 -16.35 24.22
N TYR A 216 -23.49 -17.40 25.01
CA TYR A 216 -22.20 -17.80 25.55
C TYR A 216 -21.65 -18.98 24.76
N PHE A 217 -20.42 -18.84 24.31
CA PHE A 217 -19.66 -19.87 23.59
C PHE A 217 -18.59 -20.41 24.52
N GLY A 218 -18.45 -21.73 24.58
CA GLY A 218 -17.43 -22.38 25.37
C GLY A 218 -16.90 -23.65 24.73
N GLU A 219 -15.82 -24.17 25.31
CA GLU A 219 -15.29 -25.50 25.03
C GLU A 219 -15.14 -26.31 26.33
N GLU A 220 -15.06 -27.63 26.22
CA GLU A 220 -15.12 -28.56 27.35
C GLU A 220 -14.05 -28.30 28.45
N GLN A 221 -12.86 -27.82 28.08
CA GLN A 221 -11.79 -27.47 29.02
C GLN A 221 -11.99 -26.09 29.68
N ARG A 222 -13.00 -25.32 29.24
CA ARG A 222 -13.41 -24.00 29.76
C ARG A 222 -12.30 -22.94 29.74
N LYS A 223 -11.31 -23.11 28.88
CA LYS A 223 -10.18 -22.19 28.69
C LYS A 223 -10.55 -21.06 27.75
N PHE A 224 -11.29 -21.36 26.69
CA PHE A 224 -11.73 -20.36 25.71
C PHE A 224 -13.20 -20.05 25.90
N SER A 225 -13.57 -18.77 25.81
CA SER A 225 -14.94 -18.33 25.99
C SER A 225 -15.25 -17.10 25.14
N ALA A 226 -16.49 -16.98 24.69
CA ALA A 226 -16.97 -15.75 24.07
C ALA A 226 -18.43 -15.45 24.47
N LEU A 227 -18.82 -14.19 24.31
CA LEU A 227 -20.21 -13.74 24.39
C LEU A 227 -20.57 -12.90 23.16
N VAL A 228 -21.77 -13.15 22.62
CA VAL A 228 -22.37 -12.35 21.54
C VAL A 228 -23.80 -12.06 21.91
N GLY A 229 -24.15 -10.78 22.04
CA GLY A 229 -25.47 -10.41 22.54
C GLY A 229 -25.78 -8.94 22.42
N SER A 230 -26.88 -8.54 23.04
CA SER A 230 -27.35 -7.17 23.06
C SER A 230 -28.02 -6.87 24.40
N PRO A 231 -27.82 -5.69 25.01
CA PRO A 231 -28.53 -5.30 26.22
C PRO A 231 -30.07 -5.30 26.07
N THR A 232 -30.57 -5.13 24.84
CA THR A 232 -32.00 -5.19 24.51
C THR A 232 -32.40 -6.51 23.83
N GLY A 233 -31.50 -7.50 23.83
CA GLY A 233 -31.67 -8.81 23.22
C GLY A 233 -32.84 -9.57 23.85
N THR A 234 -33.75 -10.03 23.01
CA THR A 234 -34.94 -10.82 23.35
C THR A 234 -35.15 -11.92 22.30
N GLU A 235 -35.97 -12.92 22.65
CA GLU A 235 -36.34 -14.02 21.74
C GLU A 235 -35.14 -14.71 21.06
N PRO A 236 -34.17 -15.24 21.82
CA PRO A 236 -33.02 -15.91 21.23
C PRO A 236 -33.46 -17.21 20.54
N HIS A 237 -32.97 -17.41 19.31
CA HIS A 237 -33.03 -18.67 18.60
C HIS A 237 -31.63 -19.27 18.56
N ALA A 238 -31.43 -20.42 19.19
CA ALA A 238 -30.16 -21.13 19.13
C ALA A 238 -30.15 -22.12 17.97
N GLU A 239 -28.96 -22.36 17.41
CA GLU A 239 -28.71 -23.52 16.55
C GLU A 239 -29.18 -24.83 17.20
N PHE A 240 -29.57 -25.81 16.39
CA PHE A 240 -29.96 -27.12 16.89
C PHE A 240 -29.69 -28.21 15.85
N GLN A 241 -29.43 -29.41 16.34
CA GLN A 241 -29.39 -30.63 15.52
C GLN A 241 -30.19 -31.72 16.22
N THR A 242 -31.19 -32.26 15.53
CA THR A 242 -32.04 -33.36 16.00
C THR A 242 -32.07 -34.46 14.94
N ASN A 243 -32.69 -35.60 15.27
CA ASN A 243 -32.87 -36.69 14.30
C ASN A 243 -33.76 -36.32 13.09
N TYR A 244 -34.45 -35.18 13.11
CA TYR A 244 -35.47 -34.83 12.09
C TYR A 244 -35.20 -33.50 11.37
N SER A 245 -34.45 -32.60 12.00
CA SER A 245 -34.13 -31.27 11.46
C SER A 245 -32.91 -30.69 12.15
N GLU A 246 -32.19 -29.84 11.42
CA GLU A 246 -31.06 -29.08 11.92
C GLU A 246 -31.10 -27.64 11.42
N SER A 247 -30.49 -26.74 12.17
CA SER A 247 -30.26 -25.35 11.82
C SER A 247 -28.93 -24.92 12.43
N GLU A 248 -28.02 -24.42 11.61
CA GLU A 248 -26.75 -23.81 12.05
C GLU A 248 -26.92 -22.32 12.39
N GLU A 249 -28.08 -21.72 12.06
CA GLU A 249 -28.41 -20.32 12.37
C GLU A 249 -28.76 -20.14 13.86
N SER A 250 -28.04 -19.21 14.49
CA SER A 250 -28.42 -18.59 15.75
C SER A 250 -28.84 -17.13 15.50
N SER A 251 -29.86 -16.66 16.20
CA SER A 251 -30.32 -15.28 16.08
C SER A 251 -30.88 -14.69 17.38
N VAL A 252 -30.93 -13.37 17.44
CA VAL A 252 -31.52 -12.62 18.56
C VAL A 252 -32.25 -11.38 18.03
N ARG A 253 -33.45 -11.11 18.56
CA ARG A 253 -34.20 -9.86 18.29
C ARG A 253 -33.77 -8.78 19.26
N LEU A 254 -33.66 -7.54 18.79
CA LEU A 254 -33.11 -6.43 19.58
C LEU A 254 -34.19 -5.54 20.23
N GLY A 255 -35.44 -5.99 20.18
CA GLY A 255 -36.62 -5.28 20.67
C GLY A 255 -37.12 -4.23 19.68
N PRO A 256 -38.43 -3.99 19.59
CA PRO A 256 -38.97 -3.13 18.54
C PRO A 256 -38.68 -1.67 18.84
N THR A 257 -38.15 -0.96 17.84
CA THR A 257 -38.06 0.50 17.86
C THR A 257 -39.42 1.06 17.50
N ALA A 258 -40.04 1.81 18.42
CA ALA A 258 -41.27 2.55 18.11
C ALA A 258 -40.98 3.72 17.14
N ARG A 259 -42.03 4.40 16.66
CA ARG A 259 -41.87 5.59 15.83
C ARG A 259 -40.91 6.61 16.48
N GLY A 260 -39.85 7.00 15.77
CA GLY A 260 -38.85 7.95 16.25
C GLY A 260 -37.42 7.47 16.01
N LYS A 261 -36.55 7.79 16.96
CA LYS A 261 -35.11 7.46 16.92
C LYS A 261 -34.71 6.64 18.13
N GLU A 262 -33.94 5.58 17.91
CA GLU A 262 -33.39 4.75 18.97
C GLU A 262 -32.02 4.23 18.54
N ARG A 263 -31.11 4.05 19.50
CA ARG A 263 -29.83 3.39 19.30
C ARG A 263 -29.86 2.01 19.94
N LYS A 264 -29.46 0.99 19.19
CA LYS A 264 -29.27 -0.37 19.69
C LYS A 264 -27.82 -0.79 19.58
N LEU A 265 -27.43 -1.76 20.40
CA LEU A 265 -26.07 -2.28 20.48
C LEU A 265 -26.06 -3.79 20.26
N ILE A 266 -25.05 -4.29 19.56
CA ILE A 266 -24.62 -5.68 19.61
C ILE A 266 -23.18 -5.70 20.11
N VAL A 267 -22.89 -6.54 21.09
CA VAL A 267 -21.58 -6.63 21.75
C VAL A 267 -21.02 -8.03 21.55
N ILE A 268 -19.74 -8.08 21.17
CA ILE A 268 -19.00 -9.30 20.88
C ILE A 268 -17.75 -9.26 21.75
N ALA A 269 -17.54 -10.26 22.59
CA ALA A 269 -16.38 -10.34 23.46
C ALA A 269 -15.82 -11.76 23.49
N GLY A 270 -14.50 -11.89 23.45
CA GLY A 270 -13.81 -13.18 23.51
C GLY A 270 -12.73 -13.17 24.58
N SER A 271 -12.34 -14.36 25.03
CA SER A 271 -11.28 -14.55 26.02
C SER A 271 -10.58 -15.88 25.83
N LEU A 272 -9.28 -15.86 26.05
CA LEU A 272 -8.41 -17.04 26.11
C LEU A 272 -8.08 -17.43 27.56
N ASP A 273 -8.63 -16.68 28.52
CA ASP A 273 -8.47 -16.83 29.98
C ASP A 273 -9.80 -17.23 30.65
N GLY A 274 -10.69 -17.86 29.88
CA GLY A 274 -11.96 -18.40 30.34
C GLY A 274 -13.09 -17.37 30.49
N ARG A 275 -14.21 -17.87 31.01
CA ARG A 275 -15.52 -17.19 31.03
C ARG A 275 -15.53 -15.86 31.77
N ALA A 276 -14.95 -15.79 32.97
CA ALA A 276 -14.99 -14.58 33.79
C ALA A 276 -14.33 -13.38 33.10
N ALA A 277 -13.24 -13.62 32.37
CA ALA A 277 -12.58 -12.59 31.57
C ALA A 277 -13.45 -12.18 30.36
N ALA A 278 -14.09 -13.12 29.67
CA ALA A 278 -15.02 -12.79 28.58
C ALA A 278 -16.22 -11.96 29.06
N GLU A 279 -16.82 -12.32 30.20
CA GLU A 279 -17.93 -11.58 30.81
C GLU A 279 -17.50 -10.16 31.24
N LYS A 280 -16.28 -10.01 31.77
CA LYS A 280 -15.73 -8.69 32.11
C LYS A 280 -15.54 -7.82 30.86
N THR A 281 -14.97 -8.36 29.79
CA THR A 281 -14.81 -7.64 28.52
C THR A 281 -16.17 -7.29 27.92
N TYR A 282 -17.14 -8.20 27.94
CA TYR A 282 -18.50 -7.94 27.46
C TYR A 282 -19.16 -6.79 28.22
N ALA A 283 -19.07 -6.78 29.56
CA ALA A 283 -19.60 -5.70 30.39
C ALA A 283 -18.92 -4.36 30.09
N HIS A 284 -17.59 -4.35 29.97
CA HIS A 284 -16.81 -3.16 29.63
C HIS A 284 -17.17 -2.57 28.27
N LEU A 285 -17.22 -3.41 27.21
CA LEU A 285 -17.65 -2.98 25.89
C LEU A 285 -19.09 -2.47 25.89
N THR A 286 -19.97 -3.05 26.70
CA THR A 286 -21.36 -2.60 26.82
C THR A 286 -21.46 -1.20 27.46
N SER A 287 -20.71 -0.94 28.53
CA SER A 287 -20.80 0.32 29.28
C SER A 287 -19.97 1.46 28.68
N ASP A 288 -18.81 1.15 28.12
CA ASP A 288 -17.76 2.14 27.87
C ASP A 288 -17.44 2.34 26.37
N TYR A 289 -18.19 1.73 25.45
CA TYR A 289 -17.93 1.81 24.00
C TYR A 289 -17.76 3.25 23.48
N ALA A 290 -18.51 4.23 24.02
CA ALA A 290 -18.43 5.61 23.57
C ALA A 290 -17.08 6.26 23.92
N ALA A 291 -16.49 5.91 25.07
CA ALA A 291 -15.15 6.35 25.44
C ALA A 291 -14.10 5.64 24.59
N LEU A 292 -14.22 4.32 24.45
CA LEU A 292 -13.33 3.51 23.62
C LEU A 292 -13.30 3.95 22.15
N TRP A 293 -14.45 4.37 21.61
CA TRP A 293 -14.53 4.95 20.28
C TRP A 293 -13.65 6.18 20.16
N LYS A 294 -13.82 7.13 21.09
CA LYS A 294 -13.06 8.38 21.11
C LYS A 294 -11.56 8.10 21.26
N GLU A 295 -11.19 7.19 22.15
CA GLU A 295 -9.79 6.77 22.34
C GLU A 295 -9.20 6.14 21.08
N SER A 296 -9.98 5.34 20.35
CA SER A 296 -9.54 4.74 19.07
C SER A 296 -9.36 5.80 17.98
N ALA A 297 -10.27 6.77 17.88
CA ALA A 297 -10.13 7.90 16.95
C ALA A 297 -8.92 8.78 17.31
N GLU A 298 -8.65 9.00 18.61
CA GLU A 298 -7.47 9.72 19.09
C GLU A 298 -6.18 8.92 18.80
N TYR A 299 -6.19 7.60 18.97
CA TYR A 299 -5.06 6.72 18.68
C TYR A 299 -4.55 6.89 17.23
N TYR A 300 -5.45 6.83 16.24
CA TYR A 300 -5.07 7.03 14.84
C TYR A 300 -4.65 8.47 14.53
N ARG A 301 -5.33 9.46 15.12
CA ARG A 301 -5.00 10.88 14.95
C ARG A 301 -3.60 11.20 15.49
N ASP A 302 -3.28 10.71 16.68
CA ASP A 302 -1.98 10.86 17.33
C ASP A 302 -0.89 10.14 16.53
N TYR A 303 -1.20 8.97 15.96
CA TYR A 303 -0.29 8.27 15.06
C TYR A 303 0.07 9.09 13.82
N LEU A 304 -0.93 9.63 13.12
CA LEU A 304 -0.71 10.45 11.93
C LEU A 304 -0.01 11.77 12.26
N GLY A 305 -0.22 12.32 13.46
CA GLY A 305 0.38 13.56 13.94
C GLY A 305 1.84 13.41 14.43
N LYS A 306 2.25 12.22 14.86
CA LYS A 306 3.63 11.94 15.33
C LYS A 306 4.55 11.33 14.26
N THR A 307 3.99 10.87 13.14
CA THR A 307 4.73 10.35 11.99
C THR A 307 4.87 11.42 10.91
N VAL A 308 5.74 11.19 9.92
CA VAL A 308 5.95 12.12 8.80
C VAL A 308 4.61 12.40 8.12
N SER A 309 4.27 13.67 7.96
CA SER A 309 3.06 14.13 7.26
C SER A 309 3.44 14.94 6.04
N VAL A 310 2.55 14.95 5.04
CA VAL A 310 2.74 15.66 3.78
C VAL A 310 1.57 16.60 3.53
N GLU A 311 1.83 17.67 2.78
CA GLU A 311 0.81 18.55 2.17
C GLU A 311 1.10 18.57 0.66
N LEU A 312 0.26 17.88 -0.13
CA LEU A 312 0.47 17.67 -1.57
C LEU A 312 -0.55 18.44 -2.43
N PRO A 313 -0.19 18.82 -3.67
CA PRO A 313 -1.15 19.36 -4.63
C PRO A 313 -2.07 18.29 -5.24
N ASP A 314 -1.68 17.00 -5.18
CA ASP A 314 -2.53 15.86 -5.58
C ASP A 314 -3.29 15.33 -4.34
N ALA A 315 -4.58 15.66 -4.26
CA ALA A 315 -5.44 15.28 -3.14
C ALA A 315 -5.65 13.76 -3.01
N GLN A 316 -5.59 13.02 -4.12
CA GLN A 316 -5.76 11.56 -4.08
C GLN A 316 -4.50 10.88 -3.53
N ILE A 317 -3.30 11.33 -3.93
CA ILE A 317 -2.06 10.82 -3.34
C ILE A 317 -1.96 11.21 -1.86
N GLN A 318 -2.38 12.43 -1.49
CA GLN A 318 -2.47 12.86 -0.08
C GLN A 318 -3.34 11.91 0.74
N GLU A 319 -4.58 11.71 0.31
CA GLU A 319 -5.55 10.88 1.03
C GLU A 319 -5.09 9.42 1.11
N ALA A 320 -4.57 8.88 -0.01
CA ALA A 320 -4.04 7.52 -0.05
C ALA A 320 -2.82 7.34 0.85
N TYR A 321 -1.95 8.35 0.98
CA TYR A 321 -0.81 8.32 1.89
C TYR A 321 -1.26 8.24 3.35
N ASP A 322 -2.23 9.07 3.74
CA ASP A 322 -2.76 9.10 5.11
C ASP A 322 -3.43 7.76 5.46
N TRP A 323 -4.26 7.23 4.56
CA TRP A 323 -4.86 5.90 4.72
C TRP A 323 -3.84 4.77 4.72
N SER A 324 -2.79 4.84 3.89
CA SER A 324 -1.78 3.79 3.85
C SER A 324 -0.97 3.70 5.14
N ARG A 325 -0.70 4.83 5.81
CA ARG A 325 -0.11 4.86 7.16
C ARG A 325 -1.02 4.18 8.19
N VAL A 326 -2.33 4.46 8.15
CA VAL A 326 -3.33 3.79 9.01
C VAL A 326 -3.39 2.29 8.71
N SER A 327 -3.46 1.90 7.44
CA SER A 327 -3.52 0.50 6.99
C SER A 327 -2.29 -0.28 7.44
N VAL A 328 -1.09 0.31 7.37
CA VAL A 328 0.13 -0.32 7.88
C VAL A 328 0.07 -0.53 9.39
N LEU A 329 -0.39 0.47 10.14
CA LEU A 329 -0.55 0.38 11.59
C LEU A 329 -1.57 -0.69 12.01
N GLN A 330 -2.67 -0.81 11.26
CA GLN A 330 -3.69 -1.84 11.47
C GLN A 330 -3.15 -3.28 11.32
N GLY A 331 -1.99 -3.47 10.70
CA GLY A 331 -1.29 -4.76 10.65
C GLY A 331 -0.58 -5.17 11.94
N MET A 332 -0.46 -4.26 12.93
CA MET A 332 0.14 -4.57 14.22
C MET A 332 -0.82 -5.37 15.10
N VAL A 333 -0.53 -6.66 15.29
CA VAL A 333 -1.35 -7.58 16.10
C VAL A 333 -0.62 -7.96 17.38
N ASN A 334 -1.35 -7.97 18.49
CA ASN A 334 -0.92 -8.43 19.79
C ASN A 334 -1.56 -9.79 20.11
N ASN A 335 -0.81 -10.85 19.85
CA ASN A 335 -1.22 -12.20 20.20
C ASN A 335 -0.81 -12.50 21.66
N PRO A 336 -1.73 -12.95 22.53
CA PRO A 336 -1.47 -13.09 23.97
C PRO A 336 -0.38 -14.13 24.32
N TYR A 337 -0.06 -15.05 23.40
CA TYR A 337 0.96 -16.08 23.63
C TYR A 337 2.24 -15.83 22.83
N LEU A 338 2.13 -15.28 21.62
CA LEU A 338 3.27 -15.09 20.73
C LEU A 338 3.96 -13.73 20.95
N GLY A 339 3.19 -12.69 21.26
CA GLY A 339 3.64 -11.30 21.39
C GLY A 339 3.08 -10.40 20.30
N THR A 340 3.69 -9.21 20.16
CA THR A 340 3.27 -8.18 19.20
C THR A 340 4.13 -8.22 17.93
N GLY A 341 3.50 -8.29 16.76
CA GLY A 341 4.18 -8.31 15.47
C GLY A 341 3.28 -7.84 14.33
N LEU A 342 3.83 -7.77 13.12
CA LEU A 342 3.08 -7.44 11.90
C LEU A 342 2.47 -8.69 11.28
N VAL A 343 1.17 -8.65 11.00
CA VAL A 343 0.56 -9.60 10.07
C VAL A 343 0.74 -9.17 8.61
N ALA A 344 0.59 -10.09 7.66
CA ALA A 344 0.76 -9.78 6.24
C ALA A 344 -0.47 -9.10 5.62
N GLY A 345 -1.68 -9.44 6.07
CA GLY A 345 -2.93 -8.83 5.61
C GLY A 345 -4.19 -9.51 6.13
N TYR A 346 -5.35 -9.08 5.68
CA TYR A 346 -6.65 -9.60 6.13
C TYR A 346 -7.56 -9.96 4.95
N ARG A 347 -8.33 -11.04 5.14
CA ARG A 347 -9.47 -11.45 4.31
C ARG A 347 -10.45 -12.23 5.18
N THR A 348 -11.71 -12.36 4.74
CA THR A 348 -12.64 -13.33 5.33
C THR A 348 -12.09 -14.75 5.21
N SER A 349 -12.22 -15.56 6.25
CA SER A 349 -11.79 -16.96 6.25
C SER A 349 -12.74 -17.92 5.54
N GLY A 350 -14.00 -17.49 5.30
CA GLY A 350 -15.04 -18.34 4.73
C GLY A 350 -15.33 -19.54 5.65
N GLU A 351 -15.34 -20.74 5.08
CA GLU A 351 -15.49 -22.00 5.84
C GLU A 351 -14.17 -22.50 6.46
N SER A 352 -13.05 -21.82 6.20
CA SER A 352 -11.76 -22.12 6.83
C SER A 352 -11.58 -21.35 8.15
N GLN A 353 -10.50 -21.68 8.88
CA GLN A 353 -10.07 -20.95 10.08
C GLN A 353 -8.82 -20.11 9.80
N ARG A 354 -8.68 -19.59 8.57
CA ARG A 354 -7.57 -18.74 8.15
C ARG A 354 -8.10 -17.45 7.48
N PRO A 355 -8.12 -16.30 8.17
CA PRO A 355 -8.61 -15.04 7.62
C PRO A 355 -7.59 -14.39 6.68
N GLY A 356 -7.33 -15.05 5.53
CA GLY A 356 -6.32 -14.65 4.55
C GLY A 356 -4.90 -14.79 5.09
N PHE A 357 -4.16 -13.69 5.08
CA PHE A 357 -2.78 -13.63 5.57
C PHE A 357 -2.65 -12.95 6.94
N ALA A 358 -3.64 -13.10 7.82
CA ALA A 358 -3.65 -12.51 9.16
C ALA A 358 -2.69 -13.23 10.14
N TRP A 359 -1.56 -13.72 9.63
CA TRP A 359 -0.46 -14.33 10.36
C TRP A 359 0.76 -13.45 10.29
N PHE A 360 1.73 -13.71 11.14
CA PHE A 360 3.00 -12.99 11.10
C PHE A 360 3.89 -13.59 10.00
N PHE A 361 4.49 -12.73 9.18
CA PHE A 361 5.38 -13.16 8.10
C PHE A 361 6.71 -12.42 8.16
N GLY A 362 7.81 -13.14 7.96
CA GLY A 362 9.16 -12.58 8.03
C GLY A 362 9.40 -11.55 6.94
N ARG A 363 9.34 -11.98 5.67
CA ARG A 363 9.64 -11.09 4.53
C ARG A 363 8.68 -9.90 4.43
N ASP A 364 7.40 -10.11 4.73
CA ASP A 364 6.34 -9.10 4.70
C ASP A 364 6.58 -8.02 5.76
N SER A 365 6.94 -8.45 6.98
CA SER A 365 7.31 -7.54 8.07
C SER A 365 8.49 -6.65 7.68
N PHE A 366 9.48 -7.22 6.99
CA PHE A 366 10.67 -6.48 6.61
C PHE A 366 10.43 -5.48 5.48
N TRP A 367 9.67 -5.86 4.44
CA TRP A 367 9.27 -4.90 3.39
C TRP A 367 8.40 -3.77 3.95
N THR A 368 7.50 -4.09 4.87
CA THR A 368 6.68 -3.09 5.58
C THR A 368 7.54 -2.17 6.45
N SER A 369 8.60 -2.69 7.08
CA SER A 369 9.47 -1.91 7.97
C SER A 369 10.15 -0.73 7.29
N PHE A 370 10.43 -0.79 5.98
CA PHE A 370 11.00 0.35 5.24
C PHE A 370 10.04 1.55 5.18
N ALA A 371 8.74 1.30 5.08
CA ALA A 371 7.72 2.35 5.14
C ALA A 371 7.57 2.90 6.56
N LEU A 372 7.55 2.02 7.58
CA LEU A 372 7.53 2.42 8.98
C LEU A 372 8.71 3.33 9.31
N ASN A 373 9.93 2.92 8.94
CA ASN A 373 11.16 3.70 9.16
C ASN A 373 11.10 5.06 8.43
N ALA A 374 10.73 5.09 7.15
CA ALA A 374 10.61 6.34 6.39
C ALA A 374 9.57 7.30 6.97
N SER A 375 8.50 6.77 7.57
CA SER A 375 7.47 7.56 8.25
C SER A 375 7.84 7.96 9.68
N GLY A 376 8.98 7.52 10.21
CA GLY A 376 9.42 7.78 11.59
C GLY A 376 8.81 6.86 12.65
N ASP A 377 8.11 5.79 12.27
CA ASP A 377 7.55 4.79 13.19
C ASP A 377 8.58 3.70 13.54
N PHE A 378 9.63 4.12 14.24
CA PHE A 378 10.69 3.22 14.69
C PHE A 378 10.19 2.22 15.74
N SER A 379 9.18 2.57 16.54
CA SER A 379 8.63 1.69 17.57
C SER A 379 8.04 0.40 17.00
N ASN A 380 7.17 0.51 16.00
CA ASN A 380 6.53 -0.67 15.40
C ASN A 380 7.52 -1.45 14.52
N SER A 381 8.45 -0.76 13.85
CA SER A 381 9.55 -1.41 13.12
C SER A 381 10.42 -2.28 14.04
N ARG A 382 10.85 -1.73 15.20
CA ARG A 382 11.59 -2.47 16.22
C ARG A 382 10.80 -3.67 16.76
N ALA A 383 9.50 -3.49 17.00
CA ALA A 383 8.62 -4.56 17.49
C ALA A 383 8.53 -5.71 16.47
N ALA A 384 8.32 -5.40 15.19
CA ALA A 384 8.26 -6.39 14.12
C ALA A 384 9.59 -7.17 13.96
N LEU A 385 10.72 -6.45 13.93
CA LEU A 385 12.06 -7.06 13.87
C LEU A 385 12.32 -7.96 15.08
N ALA A 386 12.00 -7.49 16.29
CA ALA A 386 12.16 -8.25 17.52
C ALA A 386 11.30 -9.52 17.53
N PHE A 387 10.03 -9.41 17.10
CA PHE A 387 9.11 -10.53 17.03
C PHE A 387 9.61 -11.61 16.08
N ILE A 388 9.96 -11.26 14.84
CA ILE A 388 10.42 -12.25 13.86
C ILE A 388 11.74 -12.90 14.31
N SER A 389 12.68 -12.12 14.85
CA SER A 389 13.98 -12.66 15.31
C SER A 389 13.86 -13.66 16.47
N LYS A 390 12.80 -13.57 17.30
CA LYS A 390 12.51 -14.54 18.38
C LYS A 390 12.35 -15.96 17.85
N TYR A 391 11.84 -16.11 16.63
CA TYR A 391 11.55 -17.39 15.99
C TYR A 391 12.58 -17.76 14.91
N GLN A 392 13.79 -17.21 14.99
CA GLN A 392 14.92 -17.64 14.15
C GLN A 392 15.28 -19.10 14.45
N ARG A 393 15.49 -19.91 13.40
CA ARG A 393 15.94 -21.30 13.52
C ARG A 393 17.37 -21.36 14.05
N GLU A 394 17.74 -22.48 14.68
CA GLU A 394 19.06 -22.65 15.32
C GLU A 394 20.25 -22.40 14.37
N ASP A 395 20.11 -22.77 13.09
CA ASP A 395 21.12 -22.56 12.04
C ASP A 395 21.14 -21.15 11.43
N GLY A 396 20.26 -20.26 11.90
CA GLY A 396 20.20 -18.86 11.50
C GLY A 396 19.10 -18.50 10.51
N LYS A 397 18.33 -19.48 10.01
CA LYS A 397 17.23 -19.20 9.07
C LYS A 397 16.10 -18.41 9.72
N ILE A 398 15.64 -17.35 9.04
CA ILE A 398 14.51 -16.52 9.48
C ILE A 398 13.20 -17.15 9.01
N PRO A 399 12.13 -17.15 9.83
CA PRO A 399 10.86 -17.76 9.46
C PRO A 399 10.21 -17.06 8.28
N HIS A 400 9.54 -17.87 7.46
CA HIS A 400 8.66 -17.44 6.39
C HIS A 400 7.35 -16.91 6.99
N GLU A 401 6.63 -17.78 7.70
CA GLU A 401 5.31 -17.50 8.28
C GLU A 401 5.16 -18.14 9.67
N ILE A 402 4.41 -17.46 10.53
CA ILE A 402 4.10 -17.86 11.90
C ILE A 402 2.59 -17.71 12.09
N SER A 403 1.88 -18.84 12.07
CA SER A 403 0.46 -18.88 12.39
C SER A 403 0.19 -18.27 13.76
N GLN A 404 -0.92 -17.55 13.92
CA GLN A 404 -1.32 -17.07 15.24
C GLN A 404 -1.69 -18.21 16.21
N GLY A 405 -2.05 -19.39 15.68
CA GLY A 405 -2.26 -20.63 16.43
C GLY A 405 -0.97 -21.38 16.79
N ALA A 406 0.21 -20.86 16.43
CA ALA A 406 1.49 -21.57 16.56
C ALA A 406 1.84 -21.99 17.99
N ASN A 407 1.28 -21.35 19.03
CA ASN A 407 1.51 -21.73 20.42
C ASN A 407 0.75 -23.01 20.85
N PHE A 408 -0.25 -23.45 20.08
CA PHE A 408 -1.10 -24.60 20.43
C PHE A 408 -0.72 -25.89 19.71
N VAL A 409 0.24 -25.84 18.80
CA VAL A 409 0.72 -26.99 18.02
C VAL A 409 2.25 -26.95 17.91
N ASP A 410 2.88 -28.04 17.47
CA ASP A 410 4.31 -28.06 17.16
C ASP A 410 4.59 -27.38 15.80
N TRP A 411 4.30 -26.08 15.70
CA TRP A 411 4.36 -25.33 14.44
C TRP A 411 5.73 -25.43 13.75
N PHE A 412 6.80 -25.16 14.49
CA PHE A 412 8.14 -24.99 13.92
C PHE A 412 8.85 -26.29 13.54
N LYS A 413 8.37 -27.46 14.01
CA LYS A 413 8.98 -28.76 13.71
C LYS A 413 8.01 -29.73 13.03
N GLY A 414 6.71 -29.59 13.26
CA GLY A 414 5.66 -30.46 12.71
C GLY A 414 5.14 -30.02 11.35
N TYR A 415 5.38 -28.78 10.92
CA TYR A 415 4.87 -28.23 9.66
C TYR A 415 6.00 -27.78 8.72
N PRO A 416 5.81 -27.88 7.38
CA PRO A 416 6.83 -27.49 6.40
C PRO A 416 6.86 -25.99 6.09
N TYR A 417 5.80 -25.27 6.48
CA TYR A 417 5.57 -23.87 6.13
C TYR A 417 6.45 -22.83 6.86
N PRO A 418 6.80 -22.99 8.16
CA PRO A 418 7.41 -21.91 8.95
C PRO A 418 8.73 -21.38 8.39
N TYR A 419 9.44 -22.15 7.56
CA TYR A 419 10.72 -21.77 6.98
C TYR A 419 10.79 -22.09 5.48
N ALA A 420 9.69 -21.90 4.74
CA ALA A 420 9.64 -22.21 3.31
C ALA A 420 10.36 -21.19 2.41
N SER A 421 10.67 -19.98 2.90
CA SER A 421 11.31 -18.90 2.14
C SER A 421 12.84 -19.01 2.08
N ALA A 422 13.45 -18.54 0.99
CA ALA A 422 14.90 -18.38 0.82
C ALA A 422 15.38 -16.93 0.96
N ASP A 423 14.49 -15.95 0.86
CA ASP A 423 14.76 -14.50 0.82
C ASP A 423 14.54 -13.78 2.17
N ALA A 424 13.75 -14.33 3.09
CA ALA A 424 13.50 -13.71 4.40
C ALA A 424 14.78 -13.48 5.21
N THR A 425 15.75 -14.41 5.16
CA THR A 425 17.00 -14.28 5.92
C THR A 425 17.90 -13.14 5.43
N PRO A 426 18.22 -12.98 4.13
CA PRO A 426 18.95 -11.79 3.68
C PRO A 426 18.17 -10.50 3.95
N LEU A 427 16.84 -10.50 3.76
CA LEU A 427 16.01 -9.32 3.96
C LEU A 427 15.97 -8.87 5.44
N TYR A 428 16.04 -9.79 6.41
CA TYR A 428 16.16 -9.46 7.84
C TYR A 428 17.39 -8.58 8.14
N ILE A 429 18.53 -8.91 7.53
CA ILE A 429 19.78 -8.16 7.72
C ILE A 429 19.63 -6.75 7.14
N ILE A 430 19.01 -6.63 5.95
CA ILE A 430 18.77 -5.35 5.28
C ILE A 430 17.82 -4.47 6.10
N ALA A 431 16.69 -5.03 6.56
CA ALA A 431 15.71 -4.31 7.37
C ALA A 431 16.25 -3.88 8.73
N MET A 432 17.09 -4.72 9.37
CA MET A 432 17.78 -4.32 10.60
C MET A 432 18.72 -3.14 10.36
N ASN A 433 19.47 -3.15 9.25
CA ASN A 433 20.35 -2.03 8.89
C ASN A 433 19.55 -0.75 8.62
N ASP A 434 18.48 -0.83 7.84
CA ASP A 434 17.63 0.33 7.55
C ASP A 434 17.04 0.93 8.84
N TYR A 435 16.52 0.08 9.73
CA TYR A 435 16.04 0.51 11.05
C TYR A 435 17.13 1.23 11.85
N VAL A 436 18.34 0.65 11.95
CA VAL A 436 19.44 1.21 12.74
C VAL A 436 19.95 2.53 12.15
N VAL A 437 20.01 2.65 10.82
CA VAL A 437 20.46 3.88 10.15
C VAL A 437 19.44 5.01 10.36
N GLU A 438 18.15 4.75 10.15
CA GLU A 438 17.10 5.77 10.23
C GLU A 438 16.78 6.16 11.69
N SER A 439 16.80 5.19 12.63
CA SER A 439 16.48 5.44 14.05
C SER A 439 17.68 5.81 14.92
N GLY A 440 18.88 5.37 14.54
CA GLY A 440 20.09 5.48 15.37
C GLY A 440 20.21 4.41 16.48
N ASP A 441 19.31 3.43 16.56
CA ASP A 441 19.28 2.39 17.61
C ASP A 441 20.34 1.29 17.41
N ALA A 442 21.62 1.68 17.45
CA ALA A 442 22.75 0.76 17.41
C ALA A 442 22.78 -0.20 18.63
N ALA A 443 22.12 0.16 19.73
CA ALA A 443 22.00 -0.70 20.90
C ALA A 443 21.18 -1.96 20.59
N PHE A 444 20.09 -1.83 19.83
CA PHE A 444 19.32 -2.97 19.37
C PHE A 444 20.09 -3.87 18.40
N ALA A 445 20.88 -3.29 17.47
CA ALA A 445 21.78 -4.08 16.63
C ALA A 445 22.78 -4.88 17.46
N LYS A 446 23.34 -4.27 18.51
CA LYS A 446 24.26 -4.94 19.45
C LYS A 446 23.57 -6.05 20.24
N GLU A 447 22.34 -5.83 20.69
CA GLU A 447 21.49 -6.84 21.33
C GLU A 447 21.25 -8.04 20.40
N LYS A 448 20.96 -7.77 19.12
CA LYS A 448 20.65 -8.79 18.10
C LYS A 448 21.87 -9.28 17.33
N TRP A 449 23.10 -8.91 17.73
CA TRP A 449 24.31 -9.22 16.97
C TRP A 449 24.49 -10.72 16.70
N GLU A 450 24.20 -11.56 17.69
CA GLU A 450 24.29 -13.00 17.53
C GLU A 450 23.27 -13.55 16.52
N SER A 451 22.06 -12.99 16.50
CA SER A 451 21.04 -13.33 15.50
C SER A 451 21.46 -12.93 14.08
N LEU A 452 22.06 -11.74 13.92
CA LEU A 452 22.60 -11.25 12.64
C LEU A 452 23.78 -12.12 12.16
N ARG A 453 24.69 -12.50 13.06
CA ARG A 453 25.82 -13.39 12.76
C ARG A 453 25.32 -14.75 12.26
N LYS A 454 24.34 -15.35 12.94
CA LYS A 454 23.73 -16.63 12.52
C LYS A 454 23.01 -16.50 11.17
N ALA A 455 22.26 -15.41 10.96
CA ALA A 455 21.63 -15.15 9.67
C ALA A 455 22.68 -15.13 8.55
N TYR A 456 23.79 -14.42 8.73
CA TYR A 456 24.89 -14.39 7.77
C TYR A 456 25.54 -15.76 7.53
N GLU A 457 25.73 -16.55 8.58
CA GLU A 457 26.25 -17.91 8.44
C GLU A 457 25.30 -18.83 7.67
N PHE A 458 24.00 -18.71 7.93
CA PHE A 458 22.97 -19.37 7.14
C PHE A 458 23.08 -18.96 5.67
N LEU A 459 23.11 -17.66 5.36
CA LEU A 459 23.25 -17.16 3.98
C LEU A 459 24.45 -17.83 3.28
N LYS A 460 25.64 -17.78 3.88
CA LYS A 460 26.84 -18.40 3.30
C LYS A 460 26.70 -19.90 3.05
N SER A 461 25.98 -20.61 3.92
CA SER A 461 25.74 -22.05 3.76
C SER A 461 24.85 -22.40 2.55
N THR A 462 24.13 -21.42 2.01
CA THR A 462 23.26 -21.60 0.83
C THR A 462 23.97 -21.33 -0.50
N TYR A 463 25.21 -20.84 -0.48
CA TYR A 463 25.90 -20.44 -1.71
C TYR A 463 26.24 -21.66 -2.58
N ASP A 464 26.05 -21.54 -3.89
CA ASP A 464 26.48 -22.53 -4.86
C ASP A 464 28.01 -22.47 -5.09
N ALA A 465 28.52 -23.33 -5.97
CA ALA A 465 29.95 -23.38 -6.27
C ALA A 465 30.52 -22.07 -6.89
N ARG A 466 29.67 -21.18 -7.40
CA ARG A 466 30.06 -19.86 -7.92
C ARG A 466 29.93 -18.75 -6.88
N GLY A 467 29.30 -19.02 -5.74
CA GLY A 467 29.04 -18.02 -4.70
C GLY A 467 27.67 -17.33 -4.81
N LEU A 468 26.75 -17.85 -5.63
CA LEU A 468 25.38 -17.32 -5.70
C LEU A 468 24.46 -18.03 -4.71
N LEU A 469 23.54 -17.29 -4.08
CA LEU A 469 22.54 -17.89 -3.19
C LEU A 469 21.63 -18.82 -3.98
N GLN A 470 21.19 -19.91 -3.34
CA GLN A 470 20.30 -20.90 -3.93
C GLN A 470 18.88 -20.77 -3.39
N ASN A 471 17.89 -20.93 -4.27
CA ASN A 471 16.50 -21.21 -3.90
C ASN A 471 16.33 -22.73 -3.73
N LEU A 472 16.74 -23.50 -4.74
CA LEU A 472 16.56 -24.96 -4.74
C LEU A 472 17.23 -25.62 -3.53
N GLY A 473 16.47 -26.40 -2.77
CA GLY A 473 16.93 -27.06 -1.54
C GLY A 473 16.96 -26.16 -0.29
N VAL A 474 16.72 -24.86 -0.45
CA VAL A 474 16.66 -23.88 0.64
C VAL A 474 15.22 -23.45 0.91
N GLY A 475 14.46 -23.13 -0.13
CA GLY A 475 13.11 -22.57 -0.08
C GLY A 475 12.69 -21.99 -1.43
N HIS A 476 11.67 -21.12 -1.45
CA HIS A 476 11.32 -20.33 -2.62
C HIS A 476 11.82 -18.88 -2.49
N GLY A 477 12.08 -18.24 -3.63
CA GLY A 477 12.24 -16.79 -3.70
C GLY A 477 10.87 -16.12 -3.52
N TRP A 478 10.63 -15.01 -4.22
CA TRP A 478 9.27 -14.42 -4.21
C TRP A 478 8.29 -15.27 -5.02
N VAL A 479 8.75 -15.88 -6.11
CA VAL A 479 7.92 -16.79 -6.91
C VAL A 479 7.81 -18.13 -6.20
N GLU A 480 6.59 -18.52 -5.83
CA GLU A 480 6.34 -19.75 -5.04
C GLU A 480 5.84 -20.93 -5.89
N GLY A 481 5.40 -20.67 -7.13
CA GLY A 481 4.75 -21.64 -7.99
C GLY A 481 4.58 -21.18 -9.44
N GLY A 482 4.02 -22.06 -10.28
CA GLY A 482 3.68 -21.75 -11.67
C GLY A 482 4.80 -22.00 -12.69
N PRO A 483 4.59 -21.57 -13.96
CA PRO A 483 5.43 -21.92 -15.11
C PRO A 483 6.81 -21.24 -15.13
N LEU A 484 7.10 -20.37 -14.16
CA LEU A 484 8.42 -19.77 -13.97
C LEU A 484 9.38 -20.65 -13.15
N LEU A 485 8.86 -21.70 -12.51
CA LEU A 485 9.64 -22.66 -11.70
C LEU A 485 9.78 -24.03 -12.41
N PRO A 486 10.77 -24.87 -12.01
CA PRO A 486 11.80 -24.61 -11.01
C PRO A 486 12.99 -23.84 -11.57
N VAL A 487 13.61 -23.01 -10.72
CA VAL A 487 14.88 -22.32 -11.00
C VAL A 487 15.86 -22.53 -9.84
N LYS A 488 17.16 -22.47 -10.13
CA LYS A 488 18.19 -22.65 -9.09
C LYS A 488 18.32 -21.41 -8.22
N THR A 489 18.31 -20.23 -8.83
CA THR A 489 18.43 -18.94 -8.16
C THR A 489 17.74 -17.85 -8.99
N GLU A 490 17.19 -16.85 -8.31
CA GLU A 490 16.51 -15.70 -8.91
C GLU A 490 17.39 -14.45 -8.81
N TYR A 491 17.28 -13.54 -9.79
CA TYR A 491 18.02 -12.26 -9.74
C TYR A 491 17.62 -11.42 -8.52
N TYR A 492 16.31 -11.38 -8.23
CA TYR A 492 15.73 -10.81 -7.02
C TYR A 492 16.45 -11.27 -5.74
N GLN A 493 16.52 -12.59 -5.55
CA GLN A 493 17.03 -13.19 -4.32
C GLN A 493 18.55 -13.05 -4.21
N SER A 494 19.25 -13.19 -5.33
CA SER A 494 20.70 -12.95 -5.40
C SER A 494 21.06 -11.49 -5.10
N GLY A 495 20.25 -10.52 -5.55
CA GLY A 495 20.42 -9.11 -5.23
C GLY A 495 20.21 -8.80 -3.74
N LEU A 496 19.18 -9.38 -3.11
CA LEU A 496 19.02 -9.28 -1.65
C LEU A 496 20.23 -9.86 -0.91
N GLY A 497 20.78 -10.98 -1.38
CA GLY A 497 21.99 -11.56 -0.81
C GLY A 497 23.20 -10.64 -0.88
N ALA A 498 23.40 -9.95 -2.01
CA ALA A 498 24.44 -8.93 -2.15
C ALA A 498 24.20 -7.76 -1.19
N GLU A 499 22.99 -7.20 -1.17
CA GLU A 499 22.66 -6.07 -0.31
C GLU A 499 22.82 -6.40 1.18
N ALA A 500 22.51 -7.63 1.59
CA ALA A 500 22.71 -8.08 2.97
C ALA A 500 24.18 -7.98 3.41
N LEU A 501 25.15 -8.12 2.50
CA LEU A 501 26.58 -7.94 2.83
C LEU A 501 26.90 -6.48 3.15
N ARG A 502 26.40 -5.53 2.34
CA ARG A 502 26.55 -4.09 2.59
C ARG A 502 25.86 -3.67 3.89
N ALA A 503 24.63 -4.14 4.10
CA ALA A 503 23.86 -3.91 5.31
C ALA A 503 24.58 -4.46 6.56
N LEU A 504 25.09 -5.70 6.50
CA LEU A 504 25.82 -6.30 7.61
C LEU A 504 27.15 -5.61 7.89
N ALA A 505 27.84 -5.11 6.86
CA ALA A 505 29.06 -4.33 7.06
C ALA A 505 28.79 -3.07 7.88
N ASN A 506 27.75 -2.32 7.51
CA ASN A 506 27.31 -1.14 8.27
C ASN A 506 26.93 -1.48 9.72
N LEU A 507 26.16 -2.56 9.92
CA LEU A 507 25.81 -3.06 11.27
C LEU A 507 27.05 -3.51 12.06
N ALA A 508 28.02 -4.15 11.41
CA ALA A 508 29.28 -4.57 12.02
C ALA A 508 30.05 -3.34 12.52
N ARG A 509 30.16 -2.30 11.69
CA ARG A 509 30.77 -1.02 12.10
C ARG A 509 30.03 -0.39 13.29
N ALA A 510 28.70 -0.31 13.22
CA ALA A 510 27.85 0.27 14.27
C ALA A 510 27.95 -0.49 15.61
N THR A 511 28.32 -1.77 15.59
CA THR A 511 28.46 -2.62 16.78
C THR A 511 29.92 -2.84 17.22
N GLY A 512 30.89 -2.21 16.55
CA GLY A 512 32.32 -2.26 16.91
C GLY A 512 33.12 -3.41 16.30
N GLN A 513 32.60 -4.07 15.26
CA GLN A 513 33.17 -5.23 14.58
C GLN A 513 33.93 -4.81 13.31
N GLU A 514 34.91 -3.91 13.47
CA GLU A 514 35.56 -3.17 12.38
C GLU A 514 36.20 -4.07 11.30
N GLU A 515 36.95 -5.10 11.69
CA GLU A 515 37.62 -5.99 10.73
C GLU A 515 36.61 -6.83 9.93
N LEU A 516 35.48 -7.21 10.55
CA LEU A 516 34.39 -7.88 9.86
C LEU A 516 33.70 -6.92 8.88
N SER A 517 33.49 -5.65 9.24
CA SER A 517 32.93 -4.62 8.35
C SER A 517 33.74 -4.52 7.05
N LYS A 518 35.06 -4.35 7.16
CA LYS A 518 35.96 -4.24 6.00
C LYS A 518 35.95 -5.50 5.12
N ALA A 519 35.89 -6.67 5.74
CA ALA A 519 35.80 -7.94 5.00
C ALA A 519 34.47 -8.03 4.22
N LEU A 520 33.35 -7.69 4.87
CA LEU A 520 32.02 -7.69 4.26
C LEU A 520 31.88 -6.65 3.15
N GLU A 521 32.48 -5.47 3.28
CA GLU A 521 32.53 -4.45 2.21
C GLU A 521 33.23 -4.99 0.96
N LYS A 522 34.37 -5.68 1.15
CA LYS A 522 35.09 -6.31 0.04
C LYS A 522 34.28 -7.43 -0.59
N ASP A 523 33.56 -8.21 0.21
CA ASP A 523 32.74 -9.30 -0.30
C ASP A 523 31.47 -8.78 -0.98
N PHE A 524 30.90 -7.65 -0.53
CA PHE A 524 29.83 -6.95 -1.21
C PHE A 524 30.23 -6.55 -2.63
N GLU A 525 31.37 -5.89 -2.82
CA GLU A 525 31.80 -5.45 -4.16
C GLU A 525 31.99 -6.63 -5.12
N LYS A 526 32.55 -7.75 -4.64
CA LYS A 526 32.65 -8.98 -5.43
C LYS A 526 31.28 -9.57 -5.75
N GLN A 527 30.40 -9.66 -4.77
CA GLN A 527 29.07 -10.25 -4.94
C GLN A 527 28.21 -9.41 -5.89
N ARG A 528 28.27 -8.08 -5.77
CA ARG A 528 27.59 -7.14 -6.67
C ARG A 528 28.02 -7.36 -8.11
N ALA A 529 29.32 -7.42 -8.38
CA ALA A 529 29.85 -7.69 -9.71
C ALA A 529 29.38 -9.06 -10.23
N LEU A 530 29.55 -10.12 -9.43
CA LEU A 530 29.14 -11.48 -9.78
C LEU A 530 27.65 -11.57 -10.12
N VAL A 531 26.78 -10.97 -9.31
CA VAL A 531 25.33 -10.98 -9.51
C VAL A 531 24.96 -10.22 -10.80
N ASN A 532 25.49 -9.02 -11.01
CA ASN A 532 25.17 -8.27 -12.23
C ASN A 532 25.64 -9.01 -13.50
N GLU A 533 26.87 -9.55 -13.50
CA GLU A 533 27.41 -10.30 -14.65
C GLU A 533 26.66 -11.62 -14.92
N SER A 534 26.26 -12.33 -13.85
CA SER A 534 25.61 -13.63 -13.96
C SER A 534 24.23 -13.55 -14.61
N PHE A 535 23.51 -12.46 -14.38
CA PHE A 535 22.13 -12.28 -14.85
C PHE A 535 21.98 -11.33 -16.04
N TRP A 536 22.97 -10.48 -16.36
CA TRP A 536 22.88 -9.55 -17.49
C TRP A 536 22.89 -10.25 -18.85
N ILE A 537 21.90 -9.95 -19.70
CA ILE A 537 21.81 -10.41 -21.10
C ILE A 537 22.14 -9.21 -22.00
N ALA A 538 23.40 -9.10 -22.40
CA ALA A 538 23.89 -7.92 -23.13
C ALA A 538 23.19 -7.63 -24.46
N LEU A 539 22.79 -8.68 -25.20
CA LEU A 539 22.10 -8.54 -26.49
C LEU A 539 20.70 -7.91 -26.33
N GLU A 540 19.96 -8.38 -25.32
CA GLU A 540 18.59 -7.95 -25.02
C GLU A 540 18.53 -6.73 -24.07
N LYS A 541 19.69 -6.29 -23.56
CA LYS A 541 19.87 -5.17 -22.62
C LYS A 541 18.94 -5.25 -21.41
N ARG A 542 18.86 -6.44 -20.80
CA ARG A 542 18.02 -6.72 -19.63
C ARG A 542 18.64 -7.77 -18.73
N PHE A 543 18.17 -7.82 -17.49
CA PHE A 543 18.51 -8.89 -16.57
C PHE A 543 17.58 -10.09 -16.78
N ALA A 544 18.17 -11.29 -16.79
CA ALA A 544 17.44 -12.54 -16.73
C ALA A 544 16.64 -12.63 -15.42
N PHE A 545 15.45 -13.22 -15.46
CA PHE A 545 14.66 -13.48 -14.25
C PHE A 545 15.42 -14.37 -13.26
N ALA A 546 16.05 -15.42 -13.77
CA ALA A 546 16.65 -16.48 -12.98
C ALA A 546 17.81 -17.17 -13.69
N LEU A 547 18.53 -18.01 -12.96
CA LEU A 547 19.36 -19.07 -13.52
C LEU A 547 18.69 -20.42 -13.28
N ASP A 548 18.61 -21.23 -14.34
CA ASP A 548 18.05 -22.58 -14.25
C ASP A 548 19.00 -23.55 -13.53
N LYS A 549 18.59 -24.82 -13.40
CA LYS A 549 19.40 -25.88 -12.76
C LYS A 549 20.75 -26.14 -13.43
N ASN A 550 20.94 -25.72 -14.68
CA ASN A 550 22.13 -25.90 -15.49
C ASN A 550 22.91 -24.59 -15.68
N ASP A 551 22.64 -23.58 -14.85
CA ASP A 551 23.28 -22.26 -14.91
C ASP A 551 23.02 -21.45 -16.17
N GLN A 552 21.96 -21.80 -16.91
CA GLN A 552 21.53 -21.02 -18.06
C GLN A 552 20.61 -19.88 -17.61
N LYS A 553 20.80 -18.71 -18.21
CA LYS A 553 19.95 -17.54 -17.98
C LYS A 553 18.53 -17.81 -18.50
N VAL A 554 17.54 -17.63 -17.62
CA VAL A 554 16.13 -17.66 -17.98
C VAL A 554 15.75 -16.27 -18.46
N ASP A 555 15.72 -16.10 -19.79
CA ASP A 555 15.40 -14.83 -20.44
C ASP A 555 13.89 -14.53 -20.42
N GLU A 556 13.41 -14.13 -19.25
CA GLU A 556 12.06 -13.66 -19.02
C GLU A 556 12.14 -12.29 -18.33
N PRO A 557 11.76 -11.18 -18.99
CA PRO A 557 11.71 -9.88 -18.35
C PRO A 557 10.71 -9.93 -17.19
N SER A 558 11.14 -9.49 -16.01
CA SER A 558 10.29 -9.47 -14.83
C SER A 558 10.49 -8.21 -14.03
N VAL A 559 9.39 -7.68 -13.49
CA VAL A 559 9.40 -6.57 -12.53
C VAL A 559 10.26 -6.89 -11.29
N LEU A 560 10.48 -8.16 -10.96
CA LEU A 560 11.32 -8.55 -9.82
C LEU A 560 12.78 -8.07 -9.93
N ALA A 561 13.25 -7.73 -11.14
CA ALA A 561 14.56 -7.10 -11.34
C ALA A 561 14.66 -5.69 -10.75
N THR A 562 13.54 -5.05 -10.40
CA THR A 562 13.53 -3.73 -9.76
C THR A 562 13.95 -3.79 -8.30
N VAL A 563 13.97 -4.96 -7.65
CA VAL A 563 14.44 -5.07 -6.25
C VAL A 563 15.96 -4.86 -6.13
N PRO A 564 16.83 -5.53 -6.91
CA PRO A 564 18.24 -5.16 -6.97
C PRO A 564 18.45 -3.69 -7.35
N MET A 565 17.58 -3.13 -8.19
CA MET A 565 17.60 -1.71 -8.57
C MET A 565 17.20 -0.79 -7.41
N TRP A 566 16.23 -1.13 -6.57
CA TRP A 566 15.89 -0.37 -5.35
C TRP A 566 17.14 -0.09 -4.51
N PHE A 567 18.04 -1.08 -4.40
CA PHE A 567 19.27 -0.96 -3.61
C PHE A 567 20.46 -0.39 -4.39
N GLY A 568 20.28 -0.01 -5.66
CA GLY A 568 21.31 0.59 -6.50
C GLY A 568 22.41 -0.39 -6.94
N LEU A 569 22.09 -1.68 -7.06
CA LEU A 569 23.10 -2.69 -7.39
C LEU A 569 23.56 -2.63 -8.85
N PRO A 570 22.68 -2.55 -9.87
CA PRO A 570 23.10 -2.39 -11.26
C PRO A 570 23.80 -1.07 -11.56
N SER A 571 24.46 -1.01 -12.73
CA SER A 571 24.85 0.26 -13.33
C SER A 571 23.62 1.05 -13.78
N GLU A 572 23.73 2.38 -13.85
CA GLU A 572 22.63 3.24 -14.32
C GLU A 572 22.20 2.91 -15.76
N THR A 573 23.17 2.66 -16.64
CA THR A 573 22.92 2.30 -18.05
C THR A 573 22.10 1.01 -18.18
N ASP A 574 22.47 -0.02 -17.42
CA ASP A 574 21.82 -1.33 -17.49
C ASP A 574 20.42 -1.28 -16.86
N ALA A 575 20.28 -0.61 -15.71
CA ALA A 575 18.98 -0.40 -15.06
C ALA A 575 18.01 0.40 -15.94
N THR A 576 18.48 1.54 -16.48
CA THR A 576 17.67 2.39 -17.37
C THR A 576 17.19 1.62 -18.59
N SER A 577 18.05 0.81 -19.20
CA SER A 577 17.69 0.00 -20.38
C SER A 577 16.59 -1.01 -20.08
N MET A 578 16.60 -1.64 -18.89
CA MET A 578 15.57 -2.58 -18.49
C MET A 578 14.27 -1.88 -18.04
N ILE A 579 14.37 -0.79 -17.28
CA ILE A 579 13.19 0.01 -16.86
C ILE A 579 12.40 0.48 -18.08
N GLN A 580 13.06 0.97 -19.12
CA GLN A 580 12.39 1.40 -20.35
C GLN A 580 11.64 0.27 -21.07
N GLN A 581 12.05 -1.00 -20.90
CA GLN A 581 11.30 -2.15 -21.39
C GLN A 581 10.09 -2.46 -20.48
N LEU A 582 10.29 -2.40 -19.16
CA LEU A 582 9.23 -2.67 -18.16
C LEU A 582 8.14 -1.59 -18.14
N ALA A 583 8.45 -0.35 -18.54
CA ALA A 583 7.48 0.75 -18.61
C ALA A 583 6.45 0.60 -19.75
N GLY A 584 6.62 -0.38 -20.63
CA GLY A 584 5.69 -0.67 -21.74
C GLY A 584 4.32 -1.18 -21.27
N LEU A 585 3.29 -1.04 -22.10
CA LEU A 585 1.91 -1.43 -21.78
C LEU A 585 1.71 -2.93 -21.55
N ASP A 586 2.64 -3.77 -22.02
CA ASP A 586 2.64 -5.20 -21.79
C ASP A 586 3.09 -5.57 -20.38
N HIS A 587 3.81 -4.68 -19.68
CA HIS A 587 4.16 -4.83 -18.25
C HIS A 587 3.40 -3.86 -17.34
N GLN A 588 3.37 -2.58 -17.67
CA GLN A 588 2.75 -1.52 -16.86
C GLN A 588 1.30 -1.29 -17.28
N THR A 589 0.35 -1.69 -16.43
CA THR A 589 -1.08 -1.38 -16.54
C THR A 589 -1.43 -0.09 -15.81
N ASP A 590 -2.64 0.42 -15.97
CA ASP A 590 -3.09 1.62 -15.24
C ASP A 590 -3.27 1.38 -13.73
N TRP A 591 -3.33 0.10 -13.31
CA TRP A 591 -3.41 -0.32 -11.92
C TRP A 591 -2.12 -0.96 -11.40
N GLY A 592 -1.00 -0.83 -12.13
CA GLY A 592 0.33 -1.24 -11.69
C GLY A 592 1.03 -2.25 -12.60
N MET A 593 2.11 -2.85 -12.08
CA MET A 593 3.05 -3.69 -12.83
C MET A 593 2.67 -5.17 -12.81
N ARG A 594 2.58 -5.78 -13.99
CA ARG A 594 2.55 -7.24 -14.15
C ARG A 594 3.90 -7.83 -13.82
N ILE A 595 3.90 -9.03 -13.25
CA ILE A 595 5.14 -9.72 -12.92
C ILE A 595 6.01 -10.05 -14.14
N ILE A 596 5.38 -10.41 -15.27
CA ILE A 596 6.01 -10.68 -16.57
C ILE A 596 5.18 -10.03 -17.69
N SER A 597 5.77 -9.92 -18.89
CA SER A 597 5.11 -9.32 -20.06
C SER A 597 3.84 -10.09 -20.45
N ALA A 598 2.78 -9.37 -20.80
CA ALA A 598 1.58 -9.94 -21.40
C ALA A 598 1.84 -10.64 -22.76
N ASN A 599 2.99 -10.40 -23.38
CA ASN A 599 3.43 -11.07 -24.61
C ASN A 599 4.15 -12.41 -24.35
N SER A 600 4.46 -12.73 -23.09
CA SER A 600 5.12 -13.99 -22.74
C SER A 600 4.20 -15.18 -23.01
N PRO A 601 4.70 -16.29 -23.58
CA PRO A 601 3.89 -17.51 -23.74
C PRO A 601 3.51 -18.15 -22.40
N LYS A 602 4.14 -17.74 -21.30
CA LYS A 602 3.82 -18.19 -19.93
C LYS A 602 2.78 -17.30 -19.25
N PHE A 603 2.43 -16.17 -19.87
CA PHE A 603 1.53 -15.19 -19.26
C PHE A 603 0.11 -15.74 -19.11
N SER A 604 -0.50 -15.43 -17.97
CA SER A 604 -1.94 -15.53 -17.76
C SER A 604 -2.37 -14.39 -16.86
N GLY A 605 -3.35 -13.57 -17.27
CA GLY A 605 -3.84 -12.46 -16.46
C GLY A 605 -4.42 -12.88 -15.11
N GLY A 606 -4.79 -14.15 -14.91
CA GLY A 606 -5.17 -14.71 -13.60
C GLY A 606 -4.04 -15.46 -12.88
N GLY A 607 -2.86 -15.55 -13.48
CA GLY A 607 -1.71 -16.31 -12.98
C GLY A 607 -1.00 -15.58 -11.84
N TYR A 608 -1.10 -16.12 -10.62
CA TYR A 608 -0.65 -15.48 -9.38
C TYR A 608 0.84 -15.05 -9.38
N HIS A 609 1.76 -15.85 -9.97
CA HIS A 609 3.17 -15.47 -10.13
C HIS A 609 3.64 -15.43 -11.60
N TYR A 610 2.71 -15.29 -12.54
CA TYR A 610 3.04 -15.34 -13.97
C TYR A 610 2.07 -14.53 -14.83
N GLY A 611 1.46 -13.49 -14.25
CA GLY A 611 0.75 -12.47 -15.03
C GLY A 611 -0.08 -11.49 -14.24
N SER A 612 -0.40 -11.77 -12.97
CA SER A 612 -1.07 -10.80 -12.09
C SER A 612 -0.24 -9.54 -11.86
N VAL A 613 -0.95 -8.48 -11.44
CA VAL A 613 -0.39 -7.22 -10.97
C VAL A 613 -0.34 -7.23 -9.45
N TRP A 614 0.80 -6.89 -8.88
CA TRP A 614 0.99 -6.81 -7.42
C TRP A 614 1.34 -5.37 -7.04
N PRO A 615 0.60 -4.72 -6.13
CA PRO A 615 0.98 -3.39 -5.64
C PRO A 615 2.37 -3.35 -4.99
N LEU A 616 2.88 -4.47 -4.46
CA LEU A 616 4.27 -4.54 -4.02
C LEU A 616 5.29 -4.36 -5.12
N PHE A 617 5.14 -5.12 -6.20
CA PHE A 617 6.06 -5.04 -7.32
C PHE A 617 5.99 -3.68 -7.99
N THR A 618 4.78 -3.11 -8.01
CA THR A 618 4.52 -1.75 -8.49
C THR A 618 5.26 -0.72 -7.63
N GLY A 619 5.24 -0.86 -6.30
CA GLY A 619 6.00 0.02 -5.42
C GLY A 619 7.51 -0.19 -5.50
N TRP A 620 7.97 -1.43 -5.64
CA TRP A 620 9.38 -1.74 -5.87
C TRP A 620 9.90 -1.09 -7.15
N ALA A 621 9.13 -1.22 -8.24
CA ALA A 621 9.40 -0.56 -9.49
C ALA A 621 9.47 0.96 -9.29
N SER A 622 8.48 1.57 -8.63
CA SER A 622 8.47 3.02 -8.42
C SER A 622 9.71 3.54 -7.67
N VAL A 623 10.10 2.92 -6.55
CA VAL A 623 11.33 3.33 -5.81
C VAL A 623 12.58 3.14 -6.66
N ALA A 624 12.70 2.02 -7.37
CA ALA A 624 13.83 1.74 -8.24
C ALA A 624 13.91 2.72 -9.42
N GLU A 625 12.79 3.02 -10.05
CA GLU A 625 12.68 3.93 -11.19
C GLU A 625 13.08 5.35 -10.80
N TYR A 626 12.65 5.85 -9.63
CA TYR A 626 13.13 7.13 -9.10
C TYR A 626 14.63 7.13 -8.81
N ARG A 627 15.17 6.04 -8.26
CA ARG A 627 16.62 5.93 -8.01
C ARG A 627 17.45 6.03 -9.30
N TYR A 628 16.91 5.61 -10.44
CA TYR A 628 17.57 5.64 -11.74
C TYR A 628 17.02 6.74 -12.67
N HIS A 629 16.50 7.82 -12.10
CA HIS A 629 16.10 9.03 -12.83
C HIS A 629 15.01 8.80 -13.91
N GLN A 630 14.22 7.73 -13.77
CA GLN A 630 13.08 7.39 -14.65
C GLN A 630 11.76 7.81 -14.00
N ALA A 631 11.59 9.12 -13.78
CA ALA A 631 10.47 9.66 -12.98
C ALA A 631 9.07 9.40 -13.57
N PHE A 632 8.93 9.24 -14.89
CA PHE A 632 7.63 9.01 -15.53
C PHE A 632 6.98 7.66 -15.15
N PRO A 633 7.62 6.50 -15.41
CA PRO A 633 7.07 5.22 -14.95
C PRO A 633 7.01 5.16 -13.42
N ALA A 634 7.95 5.81 -12.72
CA ALA A 634 7.96 5.86 -11.26
C ALA A 634 6.70 6.51 -10.68
N TYR A 635 6.33 7.67 -11.20
CA TYR A 635 5.12 8.40 -10.78
C TYR A 635 3.84 7.65 -11.16
N ALA A 636 3.78 7.05 -12.35
CA ALA A 636 2.64 6.25 -12.79
C ALA A 636 2.40 5.05 -11.85
N ASN A 637 3.47 4.36 -11.42
CA ASN A 637 3.40 3.25 -10.48
C ASN A 637 2.98 3.69 -9.07
N LEU A 638 3.55 4.79 -8.53
CA LEU A 638 3.13 5.37 -7.25
C LEU A 638 1.63 5.73 -7.29
N ARG A 639 1.21 6.43 -8.34
CA ARG A 639 -0.18 6.86 -8.48
C ARG A 639 -1.14 5.69 -8.65
N ALA A 640 -0.77 4.65 -9.41
CA ALA A 640 -1.58 3.44 -9.52
C ALA A 640 -1.86 2.82 -8.14
N ASN A 641 -0.82 2.60 -7.32
CA ASN A 641 -0.99 2.08 -5.96
C ASN A 641 -1.83 3.00 -5.06
N ALA A 642 -1.61 4.31 -5.12
CA ALA A 642 -2.36 5.28 -4.34
C ALA A 642 -3.87 5.19 -4.63
N LEU A 643 -4.25 5.12 -5.92
CA LEU A 643 -5.64 5.03 -6.32
C LEU A 643 -6.31 3.71 -5.92
N LEU A 644 -5.55 2.60 -5.87
CA LEU A 644 -6.09 1.32 -5.38
C LEU A 644 -6.57 1.41 -3.93
N GLY A 645 -5.87 2.19 -3.09
CA GLY A 645 -6.26 2.44 -1.70
C GLY A 645 -7.56 3.24 -1.52
N LEU A 646 -8.04 3.90 -2.58
CA LEU A 646 -9.25 4.74 -2.56
C LEU A 646 -10.45 4.09 -3.25
N ASP A 647 -10.27 3.02 -4.03
CA ASP A 647 -11.37 2.41 -4.80
C ASP A 647 -11.88 1.07 -4.22
N GLY A 648 -10.98 0.12 -3.94
CA GLY A 648 -11.33 -1.25 -3.50
C GLY A 648 -11.90 -1.30 -2.07
N SER A 649 -11.27 -2.08 -1.19
CA SER A 649 -11.48 -1.96 0.26
C SER A 649 -11.03 -0.57 0.69
N LEU A 650 -11.98 0.32 1.00
CA LEU A 650 -11.68 1.74 1.23
C LEU A 650 -10.63 1.93 2.33
N GLY A 651 -9.54 2.61 2.00
CA GLY A 651 -8.42 2.86 2.92
C GLY A 651 -7.36 1.76 2.91
N HIS A 652 -7.53 0.71 2.11
CA HIS A 652 -6.65 -0.46 2.08
C HIS A 652 -6.23 -0.81 0.65
N VAL A 653 -5.04 -1.36 0.51
CA VAL A 653 -4.49 -1.78 -0.79
C VAL A 653 -4.49 -3.29 -0.88
N THR A 654 -5.05 -3.82 -1.97
CA THR A 654 -5.14 -5.27 -2.23
C THR A 654 -3.77 -5.89 -2.51
N GLU A 655 -3.67 -7.20 -2.36
CA GLU A 655 -2.45 -7.98 -2.61
C GLU A 655 -2.18 -8.21 -4.10
N VAL A 656 -3.19 -8.69 -4.85
CA VAL A 656 -3.05 -9.04 -6.27
C VAL A 656 -4.29 -8.70 -7.09
N LEU A 657 -4.06 -8.23 -8.31
CA LEU A 657 -5.07 -7.95 -9.32
C LEU A 657 -4.79 -8.74 -10.60
N SER A 658 -5.82 -8.88 -11.44
CA SER A 658 -5.65 -9.44 -12.77
C SER A 658 -4.65 -8.63 -13.59
N GLY A 659 -3.86 -9.32 -14.40
CA GLY A 659 -3.02 -8.71 -15.42
C GLY A 659 -3.81 -8.15 -16.60
N ASP A 660 -5.01 -8.64 -16.89
CA ASP A 660 -5.74 -8.25 -18.11
C ASP A 660 -6.83 -7.20 -17.84
N TYR A 661 -7.43 -7.25 -16.65
CA TYR A 661 -8.58 -6.43 -16.29
C TYR A 661 -8.35 -5.78 -14.93
N TYR A 662 -8.86 -4.56 -14.77
CA TYR A 662 -8.85 -3.91 -13.47
C TYR A 662 -9.84 -4.59 -12.51
N GLN A 663 -9.36 -5.62 -11.80
CA GLN A 663 -10.14 -6.45 -10.89
C GLN A 663 -9.21 -7.22 -9.94
N PRO A 664 -9.37 -7.14 -8.61
CA PRO A 664 -8.67 -8.03 -7.68
C PRO A 664 -8.95 -9.50 -7.96
N LEU A 665 -7.94 -10.37 -7.81
CA LEU A 665 -8.18 -11.82 -7.93
C LEU A 665 -9.01 -12.32 -6.74
N SER A 666 -9.81 -13.37 -6.94
CA SER A 666 -10.61 -13.98 -5.87
C SER A 666 -9.76 -14.52 -4.72
N THR A 667 -8.50 -14.88 -4.98
CA THR A 667 -7.52 -15.34 -3.98
C THR A 667 -6.77 -14.21 -3.28
N SER A 668 -6.95 -12.96 -3.70
CA SER A 668 -6.23 -11.81 -3.16
C SER A 668 -6.61 -11.52 -1.72
N SER A 669 -5.67 -11.16 -0.85
CA SER A 669 -6.00 -10.46 0.39
C SER A 669 -6.31 -8.98 0.12
N PRO A 670 -7.55 -8.49 0.34
CA PRO A 670 -7.93 -7.12 -0.07
C PRO A 670 -7.34 -6.03 0.83
N HIS A 671 -6.96 -6.37 2.06
CA HIS A 671 -6.19 -5.50 2.95
C HIS A 671 -4.80 -6.11 3.16
N GLN A 672 -3.83 -5.74 2.32
CA GLN A 672 -2.46 -6.22 2.40
C GLN A 672 -1.51 -5.13 2.92
N ILE A 673 -0.81 -5.44 4.01
CA ILE A 673 -0.05 -4.44 4.78
C ILE A 673 1.14 -3.90 4.00
N TRP A 674 1.88 -4.77 3.32
CA TRP A 674 2.99 -4.34 2.48
C TRP A 674 2.57 -3.68 1.17
N SER A 675 1.36 -3.95 0.67
CA SER A 675 0.80 -3.20 -0.46
C SER A 675 0.54 -1.75 -0.06
N ALA A 676 0.00 -1.51 1.14
CA ALA A 676 -0.14 -0.15 1.69
C ALA A 676 1.23 0.51 1.94
N ALA A 677 2.22 -0.25 2.42
CA ALA A 677 3.59 0.23 2.54
C ALA A 677 4.18 0.71 1.20
N MET A 678 3.68 0.20 0.06
CA MET A 678 4.05 0.60 -1.29
C MET A 678 3.28 1.81 -1.86
N VAL A 679 2.58 2.55 -1.00
CA VAL A 679 2.24 3.97 -1.25
C VAL A 679 3.21 4.88 -0.49
N VAL A 680 3.52 4.52 0.77
CA VAL A 680 4.42 5.28 1.65
C VAL A 680 5.86 5.29 1.15
N SER A 681 6.43 4.10 0.88
CA SER A 681 7.85 4.00 0.46
C SER A 681 8.14 4.73 -0.84
N PRO A 682 7.37 4.56 -1.94
CA PRO A 682 7.67 5.28 -3.16
C PRO A 682 7.43 6.79 -3.06
N LEU A 683 6.48 7.24 -2.22
CA LEU A 683 6.30 8.68 -2.00
C LEU A 683 7.51 9.29 -1.27
N LEU A 684 7.89 8.72 -0.11
CA LEU A 684 8.94 9.27 0.74
C LEU A 684 10.35 8.97 0.20
N ARG A 685 10.66 7.70 -0.06
CA ARG A 685 12.01 7.26 -0.47
C ARG A 685 12.25 7.41 -1.97
N GLY A 686 11.20 7.33 -2.78
CA GLY A 686 11.26 7.48 -4.23
C GLY A 686 11.13 8.94 -4.66
N MET A 687 9.89 9.43 -4.76
CA MET A 687 9.58 10.75 -5.31
C MET A 687 10.23 11.89 -4.55
N PHE A 688 10.27 11.84 -3.21
CA PHE A 688 10.96 12.85 -2.41
C PHE A 688 12.45 12.56 -2.18
N GLY A 689 12.92 11.34 -2.50
CA GLY A 689 14.31 10.93 -2.24
C GLY A 689 14.72 11.13 -0.78
N LEU A 690 13.78 10.96 0.16
CA LEU A 690 13.98 11.22 1.58
C LEU A 690 14.74 10.07 2.22
N HIS A 691 15.87 10.37 2.86
CA HIS A 691 16.65 9.38 3.61
C HIS A 691 17.35 10.04 4.80
N ALA A 692 17.09 9.56 6.00
CA ALA A 692 17.77 10.03 7.21
C ALA A 692 18.84 9.03 7.65
N ASP A 693 20.02 9.56 7.98
CA ASP A 693 21.07 8.85 8.70
C ASP A 693 21.18 9.47 10.09
N ALA A 694 20.53 8.85 11.08
CA ALA A 694 20.51 9.33 12.45
C ALA A 694 21.91 9.32 13.10
N GLY A 695 22.77 8.38 12.71
CA GLY A 695 24.14 8.28 13.20
C GLY A 695 25.02 9.43 12.73
N LYS A 696 24.88 9.84 11.46
CA LYS A 696 25.57 11.01 10.89
C LYS A 696 24.83 12.33 11.11
N ARG A 697 23.57 12.27 11.55
CA ARG A 697 22.65 13.41 11.68
C ARG A 697 22.51 14.17 10.35
N THR A 698 22.31 13.42 9.28
CA THR A 698 22.16 13.95 7.92
C THR A 698 20.81 13.56 7.34
N LEU A 699 20.16 14.50 6.67
CA LEU A 699 18.99 14.25 5.84
C LEU A 699 19.35 14.45 4.37
N THR A 700 19.11 13.45 3.53
CA THR A 700 19.06 13.64 2.08
C THR A 700 17.61 13.92 1.67
N PHE A 701 17.41 14.97 0.86
CA PHE A 701 16.15 15.31 0.25
C PHE A 701 16.36 15.59 -1.24
N ALA A 702 16.03 14.61 -2.08
CA ALA A 702 16.30 14.61 -3.53
C ALA A 702 15.00 14.50 -4.35
N PRO A 703 14.13 15.52 -4.34
CA PRO A 703 12.80 15.40 -4.93
C PRO A 703 12.81 15.36 -6.46
N HIS A 704 12.14 14.36 -7.02
CA HIS A 704 11.68 14.27 -8.40
C HIS A 704 10.19 14.68 -8.47
N ALA A 705 9.91 15.94 -8.14
CA ALA A 705 8.54 16.45 -8.13
C ALA A 705 7.96 16.45 -9.56
N PRO A 706 6.69 16.02 -9.77
CA PRO A 706 6.00 16.21 -11.03
C PRO A 706 6.11 17.66 -11.51
N ALA A 707 6.21 17.88 -12.82
CA ALA A 707 6.56 19.20 -13.34
C ALA A 707 5.53 20.28 -13.02
N ASP A 708 4.26 19.89 -12.87
CA ASP A 708 3.11 20.72 -12.49
C ASP A 708 2.97 20.94 -10.97
N TRP A 709 3.77 20.26 -10.13
CA TRP A 709 3.81 20.51 -8.69
C TRP A 709 4.65 21.75 -8.38
N THR A 710 3.97 22.85 -8.03
CA THR A 710 4.62 24.13 -7.73
C THR A 710 4.88 24.34 -6.24
N ALA A 711 4.22 23.59 -5.35
CA ALA A 711 4.49 23.62 -3.92
C ALA A 711 4.05 22.32 -3.25
N PHE A 712 4.76 21.94 -2.18
CA PHE A 712 4.37 20.88 -1.24
C PHE A 712 5.16 21.04 0.07
N SER A 713 4.71 20.39 1.13
CA SER A 713 5.42 20.38 2.42
C SER A 713 5.52 18.96 2.99
N ILE A 714 6.59 18.71 3.76
CA ILE A 714 6.82 17.47 4.49
C ILE A 714 7.16 17.87 5.93
N ARG A 715 6.49 17.32 6.94
CA ARG A 715 6.65 17.71 8.34
C ARG A 715 6.95 16.50 9.21
N GLY A 716 7.69 16.73 10.30
CA GLY A 716 7.99 15.71 11.30
C GLY A 716 9.05 14.68 10.87
N ILE A 717 9.98 15.05 9.99
CA ILE A 717 11.05 14.15 9.53
C ILE A 717 12.05 13.97 10.67
N ALA A 718 12.18 12.74 11.18
CA ALA A 718 13.14 12.44 12.24
C ALA A 718 14.58 12.38 11.71
N VAL A 719 15.50 13.06 12.37
CA VAL A 719 16.94 13.01 12.11
C VAL A 719 17.66 12.91 13.46
N GLY A 720 17.89 11.68 13.91
CA GLY A 720 18.36 11.41 15.27
C GLY A 720 17.36 11.93 16.31
N THR A 721 17.78 12.85 17.18
CA THR A 721 16.93 13.45 18.22
C THR A 721 16.10 14.65 17.75
N ASP A 722 16.28 15.07 16.51
CA ASP A 722 15.73 16.30 15.96
C ASP A 722 14.63 15.97 14.95
N THR A 723 13.76 16.95 14.71
CA THR A 723 12.74 16.88 13.65
C THR A 723 12.88 18.05 12.68
N LEU A 724 12.70 17.76 11.40
CA LEU A 724 12.72 18.73 10.31
C LEU A 724 11.36 18.85 9.63
N ASP A 725 10.98 20.09 9.35
CA ASP A 725 9.83 20.47 8.53
C ASP A 725 10.35 21.16 7.27
N LEU A 726 9.96 20.67 6.09
CA LEU A 726 10.38 21.16 4.78
C LEU A 726 9.18 21.72 4.02
N SER A 727 9.32 22.90 3.42
CA SER A 727 8.32 23.45 2.49
C SER A 727 9.01 23.85 1.18
N TYR A 728 8.65 23.16 0.12
CA TYR A 728 9.19 23.33 -1.22
C TYR A 728 8.26 24.23 -2.03
N LYS A 729 8.84 25.17 -2.80
CA LYS A 729 8.13 25.96 -3.79
C LYS A 729 8.97 26.16 -5.05
N LYS A 730 8.35 25.97 -6.21
CA LYS A 730 8.95 26.20 -7.54
C LYS A 730 8.23 27.33 -8.27
N THR A 731 9.03 28.11 -8.99
CA THR A 731 8.63 29.20 -9.90
C THR A 731 9.49 29.10 -11.15
N ALA A 732 9.20 29.90 -12.19
CA ALA A 732 9.97 29.87 -13.44
C ALA A 732 11.44 30.29 -13.27
N ASP A 733 11.76 31.08 -12.23
CA ASP A 733 13.09 31.64 -11.98
C ASP A 733 13.79 31.08 -10.73
N ALA A 734 13.10 30.29 -9.91
CA ALA A 734 13.67 29.77 -8.67
C ALA A 734 12.95 28.53 -8.09
N ILE A 735 13.74 27.73 -7.37
CA ILE A 735 13.29 26.76 -6.37
C ILE A 735 13.61 27.33 -4.98
N THR A 736 12.63 27.33 -4.08
CA THR A 736 12.79 27.76 -2.69
C THR A 736 12.45 26.61 -1.76
N LEU A 737 13.31 26.36 -0.78
CA LEU A 737 13.11 25.39 0.28
C LEU A 737 13.18 26.12 1.63
N GLU A 738 12.06 26.14 2.35
CA GLU A 738 12.01 26.56 3.75
C GLU A 738 12.21 25.34 4.64
N ILE A 739 13.10 25.48 5.63
CA ILE A 739 13.55 24.41 6.50
C ILE A 739 13.31 24.88 7.93
N GLY A 740 12.44 24.19 8.66
CA GLY A 740 12.25 24.37 10.10
C GLY A 740 12.89 23.21 10.86
N ARG A 741 13.72 23.52 11.87
CA ARG A 741 14.28 22.50 12.76
C ARG A 741 13.74 22.65 14.18
N LYS A 742 13.36 21.52 14.79
CA LYS A 742 13.02 21.41 16.20
C LYS A 742 13.93 20.37 16.85
N GLY A 743 14.79 20.82 17.76
CA GLY A 743 15.71 19.94 18.50
C GLY A 743 16.96 20.67 19.00
N PRO A 744 17.75 20.05 19.88
CA PRO A 744 18.89 20.71 20.50
C PRO A 744 20.18 20.63 19.68
N ALA A 745 20.30 19.72 18.71
CA ALA A 745 21.59 19.39 18.12
C ALA A 745 21.67 19.65 16.61
N GLU A 746 22.84 20.08 16.13
CA GLU A 746 23.04 20.41 14.72
C GLU A 746 22.82 19.18 13.82
N CYS A 747 22.25 19.39 12.63
CA CYS A 747 22.14 18.37 11.60
C CYS A 747 22.52 18.98 10.24
N THR A 748 22.95 18.14 9.31
CA THR A 748 23.24 18.54 7.93
C THR A 748 22.13 18.08 7.00
N MET A 749 21.99 18.75 5.87
CA MET A 749 21.06 18.35 4.83
C MET A 749 21.71 18.44 3.46
N ASP A 750 21.53 17.40 2.68
CA ASP A 750 21.84 17.34 1.25
C ASP A 750 20.53 17.56 0.49
N PHE A 751 20.40 18.73 -0.12
CA PHE A 751 19.26 19.05 -0.97
C PHE A 751 19.64 18.89 -2.44
N GLU A 752 18.92 18.03 -3.15
CA GLU A 752 19.26 17.61 -4.51
C GLU A 752 18.01 17.56 -5.42
N PRO A 753 17.29 18.68 -5.62
CA PRO A 753 16.09 18.67 -6.46
C PRO A 753 16.44 18.34 -7.91
N ALA A 754 15.65 17.46 -8.53
CA ALA A 754 15.71 17.19 -9.95
C ALA A 754 15.13 18.38 -10.75
N VAL A 755 15.82 18.76 -11.81
CA VAL A 755 15.37 19.74 -12.81
C VAL A 755 15.70 19.23 -14.21
N SER A 756 15.04 19.75 -15.23
CA SER A 756 15.31 19.33 -16.62
C SER A 756 16.76 19.59 -17.03
N LEU A 757 17.30 18.79 -17.94
CA LEU A 757 18.64 19.00 -18.55
C LEU A 757 18.78 20.39 -19.23
N ARG A 758 17.65 21.01 -19.61
CA ARG A 758 17.60 22.35 -20.18
C ARG A 758 17.79 23.47 -19.15
N ALA A 759 17.48 23.22 -17.88
CA ALA A 759 17.57 24.22 -16.83
C ALA A 759 19.01 24.75 -16.69
N GLU A 760 19.13 26.06 -16.55
CA GLU A 760 20.40 26.73 -16.27
C GLU A 760 20.42 27.22 -14.82
N ILE A 761 21.34 26.68 -14.01
CA ILE A 761 21.50 27.07 -12.61
C ILE A 761 22.34 28.33 -12.50
N LEU A 762 21.75 29.39 -11.96
CA LEU A 762 22.36 30.72 -11.84
C LEU A 762 23.08 30.93 -10.50
N GLY A 763 22.75 30.13 -9.48
CA GLY A 763 23.38 30.12 -8.16
C GLY A 763 22.42 29.74 -7.04
N ALA A 764 22.97 29.45 -5.86
CA ALA A 764 22.21 29.11 -4.66
C ALA A 764 22.52 30.07 -3.51
N GLU A 765 21.51 30.41 -2.72
CA GLU A 765 21.60 31.35 -1.59
C GLU A 765 20.90 30.76 -0.36
N LEU A 766 21.60 30.66 0.76
CA LEU A 766 21.05 30.31 2.06
C LEU A 766 20.88 31.56 2.91
N ASN A 767 19.64 31.90 3.28
CA ASN A 767 19.30 33.12 4.03
C ASN A 767 19.88 34.39 3.38
N GLY A 768 19.86 34.44 2.04
CA GLY A 768 20.38 35.56 1.23
C GLY A 768 21.90 35.60 1.08
N ARG A 769 22.64 34.59 1.55
CA ARG A 769 24.10 34.48 1.37
C ARG A 769 24.41 33.38 0.37
N ALA A 770 25.27 33.67 -0.60
CA ALA A 770 25.68 32.69 -1.59
C ALA A 770 26.28 31.44 -0.94
N VAL A 771 25.87 30.26 -1.41
CA VAL A 771 26.41 28.97 -1.00
C VAL A 771 26.88 28.18 -2.23
N PRO A 772 27.89 27.31 -2.10
CA PRO A 772 28.30 26.44 -3.19
C PRO A 772 27.15 25.52 -3.61
N SER A 773 26.99 25.35 -4.92
CA SER A 773 26.09 24.36 -5.51
C SER A 773 26.84 23.62 -6.61
N LYS A 774 26.62 22.32 -6.72
CA LYS A 774 27.13 21.49 -7.83
C LYS A 774 25.94 20.98 -8.64
N VAL A 775 26.12 20.83 -9.94
CA VAL A 775 25.12 20.21 -10.81
C VAL A 775 25.67 18.87 -11.27
N GLU A 776 24.87 17.82 -11.10
CA GLU A 776 25.16 16.47 -11.60
C GLU A 776 24.06 16.05 -12.56
N ALA A 777 24.43 15.72 -13.80
CA ALA A 777 23.48 15.34 -14.85
C ALA A 777 23.40 13.82 -14.98
N SER A 778 22.18 13.31 -15.13
CA SER A 778 21.88 11.94 -15.55
C SER A 778 21.59 11.91 -17.07
N GLY A 779 21.10 10.77 -17.57
CA GLY A 779 20.63 10.66 -18.95
C GLY A 779 19.34 11.43 -19.26
N SER A 780 18.53 11.75 -18.26
CA SER A 780 17.17 12.31 -18.42
C SER A 780 16.93 13.62 -17.66
N ASP A 781 17.67 13.87 -16.57
CA ASP A 781 17.53 15.05 -15.72
C ASP A 781 18.90 15.52 -15.19
N GLN A 782 18.89 16.57 -14.36
CA GLN A 782 20.06 16.98 -13.58
C GLN A 782 19.63 17.38 -12.16
N HIS A 783 20.50 17.13 -11.20
CA HIS A 783 20.30 17.43 -9.79
C HIS A 783 21.18 18.59 -9.34
N VAL A 784 20.60 19.50 -8.56
CA VAL A 784 21.32 20.64 -7.97
C VAL A 784 21.73 20.30 -6.54
N LEU A 785 22.96 19.84 -6.34
CA LEU A 785 23.46 19.42 -5.04
C LEU A 785 23.86 20.65 -4.21
N VAL A 786 23.19 20.83 -3.08
CA VAL A 786 23.52 21.83 -2.06
C VAL A 786 23.64 21.14 -0.72
N HIS A 787 24.85 21.15 -0.15
CA HIS A 787 25.11 20.70 1.22
C HIS A 787 25.00 21.88 2.18
N LEU A 788 24.20 21.75 3.24
CA LEU A 788 24.01 22.81 4.22
C LEU A 788 23.91 22.30 5.66
N GLY A 789 24.42 23.10 6.59
CA GLY A 789 24.12 22.96 8.01
C GLY A 789 22.74 23.55 8.32
N VAL A 790 21.92 22.80 9.05
CA VAL A 790 20.59 23.23 9.49
C VAL A 790 20.67 23.71 10.93
N ASN A 791 20.72 25.04 11.10
CA ASN A 791 20.79 25.68 12.41
C ASN A 791 19.41 25.73 13.09
N GLY A 792 19.34 26.16 14.36
CA GLY A 792 18.05 26.33 15.05
C GLY A 792 17.19 27.43 14.42
N GLY A 793 15.88 27.18 14.29
CA GLY A 793 14.92 28.11 13.69
C GLY A 793 14.55 27.77 12.25
N SER A 794 14.07 28.78 11.51
CA SER A 794 13.75 28.66 10.08
C SER A 794 14.92 29.13 9.22
N SER A 795 15.27 28.35 8.20
CA SER A 795 16.23 28.71 7.16
C SER A 795 15.57 28.63 5.80
N THR A 796 15.95 29.52 4.89
CA THR A 796 15.44 29.54 3.51
C THR A 796 16.60 29.37 2.55
N LEU A 797 16.57 28.29 1.79
CA LEU A 797 17.45 28.07 0.64
C LEU A 797 16.71 28.48 -0.64
N ARG A 798 17.36 29.28 -1.48
CA ARG A 798 16.86 29.66 -2.80
C ARG A 798 17.88 29.28 -3.87
N ILE A 799 17.46 28.45 -4.82
CA ILE A 799 18.22 28.12 -6.03
C ILE A 799 17.62 28.97 -7.16
N ARG A 800 18.42 29.86 -7.74
CA ARG A 800 18.04 30.65 -8.91
C ARG A 800 18.34 29.85 -10.17
N LEU A 801 17.37 29.77 -11.06
CA LEU A 801 17.48 29.02 -12.31
C LEU A 801 16.70 29.71 -13.42
N ARG A 802 16.87 29.26 -14.66
CA ARG A 802 16.01 29.65 -15.79
C ARG A 802 15.90 28.49 -16.77
N ASN A 803 14.93 28.58 -17.68
CA ASN A 803 14.70 27.59 -18.74
C ASN A 803 14.39 26.17 -18.21
N ASP A 804 13.92 26.04 -16.97
CA ASP A 804 13.39 24.76 -16.52
C ASP A 804 12.13 24.39 -17.31
N PHE A 805 11.96 23.11 -17.55
CA PHE A 805 10.97 22.54 -18.43
C PHE A 805 10.49 21.21 -17.85
N GLY A 806 9.26 20.81 -18.14
CA GLY A 806 8.85 19.45 -17.83
C GLY A 806 7.49 19.10 -18.37
N VAL A 807 7.26 17.80 -18.54
CA VAL A 807 5.97 17.24 -18.94
C VAL A 807 5.38 16.47 -17.77
N SER A 808 4.06 16.47 -17.64
CA SER A 808 3.37 15.72 -16.58
C SER A 808 2.11 15.05 -17.10
N TYR A 809 1.87 13.85 -16.58
CA TYR A 809 0.70 13.04 -16.87
C TYR A 809 0.25 12.35 -15.59
N SER A 810 -1.00 12.58 -15.21
CA SER A 810 -1.64 11.90 -14.10
C SER A 810 -2.54 10.80 -14.66
N SER A 811 -2.21 9.55 -14.36
CA SER A 811 -3.03 8.39 -14.73
C SER A 811 -4.27 8.29 -13.85
N ASP A 812 -5.33 7.65 -14.34
CA ASP A 812 -6.50 7.29 -13.55
C ASP A 812 -6.77 5.79 -13.68
N LEU A 813 -7.45 5.22 -12.68
CA LEU A 813 -7.93 3.84 -12.77
C LEU A 813 -9.07 3.77 -13.80
N PRO A 814 -9.09 2.74 -14.68
CA PRO A 814 -10.23 2.52 -15.55
C PRO A 814 -11.42 1.98 -14.76
N ALA A 815 -12.58 1.82 -15.40
CA ALA A 815 -13.72 1.16 -14.75
C ALA A 815 -13.38 -0.31 -14.41
N LEU A 816 -13.91 -0.82 -13.29
CA LEU A 816 -13.75 -2.23 -12.89
C LEU A 816 -14.10 -3.19 -14.05
N GLY A 817 -13.27 -4.22 -14.21
CA GLY A 817 -13.36 -5.19 -15.30
C GLY A 817 -12.87 -4.69 -16.66
N SER A 818 -12.41 -3.45 -16.79
CA SER A 818 -11.89 -2.91 -18.05
C SER A 818 -10.40 -3.20 -18.21
N ALA A 819 -9.95 -3.27 -19.47
CA ALA A 819 -8.53 -3.35 -19.81
C ALA A 819 -7.84 -1.99 -19.63
N SER A 820 -6.50 -2.00 -19.56
CA SER A 820 -5.70 -0.78 -19.49
C SER A 820 -5.84 0.09 -20.75
N GLU A 821 -5.84 1.41 -20.56
CA GLU A 821 -6.09 2.41 -21.59
C GLU A 821 -5.18 3.65 -21.51
N GLY A 822 -4.50 3.89 -20.39
CA GLY A 822 -3.62 5.05 -20.22
C GLY A 822 -2.40 5.03 -21.13
N ILE A 823 -1.79 6.20 -21.35
CA ILE A 823 -0.53 6.32 -22.10
C ILE A 823 0.65 5.93 -21.20
N ARG A 824 1.74 5.47 -21.80
CA ARG A 824 3.05 5.28 -21.15
C ARG A 824 4.07 6.24 -21.74
N ILE A 825 4.77 6.95 -20.86
CA ILE A 825 5.94 7.76 -21.23
C ILE A 825 7.16 6.92 -20.87
N LEU A 826 7.75 6.28 -21.88
CA LEU A 826 8.80 5.28 -21.69
C LEU A 826 10.16 5.91 -21.44
N SER A 827 10.44 7.03 -22.11
CA SER A 827 11.69 7.78 -21.92
C SER A 827 11.58 9.21 -22.41
N GLU A 828 12.43 10.06 -21.83
CA GLU A 828 12.76 11.39 -22.30
C GLU A 828 14.26 11.44 -22.59
N THR A 829 14.64 11.94 -23.77
CA THR A 829 16.05 12.09 -24.17
C THR A 829 16.27 13.43 -24.83
N TRP A 830 17.50 13.94 -24.74
CA TRP A 830 17.85 15.27 -25.24
C TRP A 830 19.00 15.23 -26.23
N THR A 831 19.03 16.18 -27.16
CA THR A 831 20.25 16.47 -27.95
C THR A 831 21.32 17.10 -27.08
N GLY A 832 22.61 16.97 -27.42
CA GLY A 832 23.71 17.55 -26.64
C GLY A 832 23.57 19.05 -26.30
N PRO A 833 23.02 19.91 -27.19
CA PRO A 833 22.72 21.32 -26.85
C PRO A 833 21.42 21.56 -26.05
N HIS A 834 20.71 20.51 -25.64
CA HIS A 834 19.41 20.54 -24.93
C HIS A 834 18.35 21.46 -25.60
N ASN A 835 18.33 21.45 -26.93
CA ASN A 835 17.43 22.27 -27.74
C ASN A 835 16.34 21.46 -28.47
N LEU A 836 16.41 20.14 -28.40
CA LEU A 836 15.39 19.19 -28.81
C LEU A 836 15.25 18.15 -27.71
N ALA A 837 14.01 17.86 -27.30
CA ALA A 837 13.68 16.73 -26.43
C ALA A 837 12.82 15.72 -27.21
N PHE A 838 13.05 14.42 -26.97
CA PHE A 838 12.30 13.33 -27.58
C PHE A 838 11.60 12.53 -26.49
N LEU A 839 10.27 12.54 -26.52
CA LEU A 839 9.43 11.71 -25.67
C LEU A 839 9.04 10.45 -26.42
N LYS A 840 9.46 9.29 -25.92
CA LYS A 840 9.02 8.00 -26.45
C LYS A 840 7.78 7.54 -25.70
N LEU A 841 6.69 7.39 -26.43
CA LEU A 841 5.36 7.13 -25.89
C LEU A 841 4.82 5.82 -26.42
N GLU A 842 4.01 5.14 -25.60
CA GLU A 842 3.18 4.02 -26.02
C GLU A 842 1.72 4.30 -25.62
N GLY A 843 0.79 4.10 -26.53
CA GLY A 843 -0.63 4.40 -26.29
C GLY A 843 -1.57 3.51 -27.06
N LYS A 844 -2.83 3.47 -26.61
CA LYS A 844 -3.91 2.70 -27.24
C LYS A 844 -4.37 3.38 -28.52
N VAL A 845 -4.58 2.59 -29.57
CA VAL A 845 -5.07 3.08 -30.87
C VAL A 845 -6.49 3.65 -30.73
N GLY A 846 -6.76 4.73 -31.44
CA GLY A 846 -8.05 5.46 -31.39
C GLY A 846 -8.18 6.41 -30.20
N ARG A 847 -7.15 6.56 -29.37
CA ARG A 847 -7.16 7.45 -28.19
C ARG A 847 -6.34 8.71 -28.44
N THR A 848 -6.72 9.76 -27.74
CA THR A 848 -5.97 11.02 -27.64
C THR A 848 -5.76 11.33 -26.18
N TYR A 849 -4.52 11.67 -25.83
CA TYR A 849 -4.08 11.96 -24.47
C TYR A 849 -3.63 13.41 -24.37
N GLU A 850 -3.81 14.02 -23.20
CA GLU A 850 -3.30 15.35 -22.90
C GLU A 850 -2.23 15.27 -21.81
N LEU A 851 -1.08 15.90 -22.06
CA LEU A 851 0.02 16.02 -21.12
C LEU A 851 0.19 17.49 -20.74
N SER A 852 0.32 17.79 -19.46
CA SER A 852 0.61 19.14 -18.96
C SER A 852 2.07 19.50 -19.24
N VAL A 853 2.35 20.78 -19.53
CA VAL A 853 3.71 21.25 -19.82
C VAL A 853 4.07 22.45 -18.94
N TRP A 854 5.11 22.28 -18.12
CA TRP A 854 5.79 23.37 -17.43
C TRP A 854 6.83 24.03 -18.34
N GLY A 855 6.85 25.36 -18.38
CA GLY A 855 7.74 26.10 -19.28
C GLY A 855 7.35 25.99 -20.76
N GLY A 856 6.09 25.69 -21.07
CA GLY A 856 5.62 25.46 -22.43
C GLY A 856 5.72 26.66 -23.37
N GLU A 857 5.85 27.87 -22.84
CA GLU A 857 6.16 29.09 -23.60
C GLU A 857 7.54 29.07 -24.28
N GLN A 858 8.44 28.20 -23.82
CA GLN A 858 9.75 27.99 -24.44
C GLN A 858 9.69 27.16 -25.73
N LEU A 859 8.58 26.44 -25.96
CA LEU A 859 8.42 25.58 -27.13
C LEU A 859 8.10 26.40 -28.38
N THR A 860 8.84 26.15 -29.45
CA THR A 860 8.58 26.74 -30.77
C THR A 860 7.76 25.83 -31.68
N ALA A 861 7.86 24.51 -31.48
CA ALA A 861 7.05 23.49 -32.14
C ALA A 861 7.02 22.18 -31.34
N ALA A 862 6.02 21.34 -31.60
CA ALA A 862 5.99 19.94 -31.20
C ALA A 862 5.63 19.08 -32.42
N GLU A 863 6.50 18.15 -32.82
CA GLU A 863 6.23 17.19 -33.88
C GLU A 863 5.67 15.90 -33.26
N GLY A 864 4.60 15.36 -33.84
CA GLY A 864 3.90 14.18 -33.30
C GLY A 864 2.87 14.49 -32.20
N ALA A 865 2.73 15.76 -31.81
CA ALA A 865 1.70 16.24 -30.87
C ALA A 865 1.19 17.62 -31.28
N GLU A 866 0.00 18.01 -30.83
CA GLU A 866 -0.53 19.37 -30.96
C GLU A 866 -0.22 20.16 -29.69
N LEU A 867 0.32 21.38 -29.84
CA LEU A 867 0.49 22.33 -28.73
C LEU A 867 -0.82 23.11 -28.53
N VAL A 868 -1.47 22.90 -27.39
CA VAL A 868 -2.74 23.52 -27.03
C VAL A 868 -2.50 24.55 -25.94
N LYS A 869 -2.76 25.82 -26.23
CA LYS A 869 -2.71 26.90 -25.24
C LYS A 869 -4.07 27.03 -24.56
N MET A 870 -4.08 26.88 -23.24
CA MET A 870 -5.28 26.99 -22.42
C MET A 870 -5.62 28.46 -22.11
N SER A 871 -6.84 28.72 -21.66
CA SER A 871 -7.33 30.07 -21.35
C SER A 871 -6.61 30.72 -20.15
N ASP A 872 -6.08 29.92 -19.24
CA ASP A 872 -5.29 30.37 -18.08
C ASP A 872 -3.81 30.64 -18.42
N GLY A 873 -3.42 30.44 -19.69
CA GLY A 873 -2.06 30.61 -20.17
C GLY A 873 -1.19 29.36 -20.08
N SER A 874 -1.66 28.28 -19.45
CA SER A 874 -0.96 26.99 -19.43
C SER A 874 -0.90 26.35 -20.83
N VAL A 875 0.05 25.45 -21.02
CA VAL A 875 0.27 24.73 -22.29
C VAL A 875 0.11 23.24 -22.06
N LYS A 876 -0.57 22.57 -22.99
CA LYS A 876 -0.72 21.12 -23.03
C LYS A 876 -0.21 20.55 -24.34
N LEU A 877 0.31 19.33 -24.29
CA LEU A 877 0.58 18.49 -25.46
C LEU A 877 -0.59 17.53 -25.66
N ARG A 878 -1.24 17.62 -26.82
CA ARG A 878 -2.28 16.65 -27.22
C ARG A 878 -1.67 15.62 -28.17
N VAL A 879 -1.65 14.36 -27.73
CA VAL A 879 -1.04 13.25 -28.47
C VAL A 879 -2.12 12.27 -28.91
N SER A 880 -2.36 12.19 -30.23
CA SER A 880 -3.32 11.25 -30.82
C SER A 880 -2.62 10.02 -31.41
N PHE A 881 -3.16 8.83 -31.11
CA PHE A 881 -2.79 7.54 -31.71
C PHE A 881 -3.89 7.14 -32.69
N VAL A 882 -3.72 7.50 -33.96
CA VAL A 882 -4.76 7.36 -34.99
C VAL A 882 -4.96 5.89 -35.38
N GLU A 883 -6.20 5.52 -35.72
CA GLU A 883 -6.52 4.18 -36.22
C GLU A 883 -5.64 3.78 -37.41
N GLY A 884 -4.91 2.67 -37.23
CA GLY A 884 -4.24 1.93 -38.29
C GLY A 884 -4.92 0.57 -38.51
N SER A 885 -4.28 -0.32 -39.28
CA SER A 885 -4.80 -1.69 -39.52
C SER A 885 -4.70 -2.63 -38.32
N SER A 886 -3.99 -2.24 -37.25
CA SER A 886 -3.79 -3.05 -36.04
C SER A 886 -4.47 -2.41 -34.82
N LYS A 887 -5.04 -3.26 -33.95
CA LYS A 887 -5.58 -2.88 -32.64
C LYS A 887 -4.52 -2.89 -31.51
N ALA A 888 -3.29 -3.33 -31.80
CA ALA A 888 -2.20 -3.36 -30.83
C ALA A 888 -1.77 -1.94 -30.44
N PRO A 889 -1.22 -1.73 -29.22
CA PRO A 889 -0.64 -0.46 -28.84
C PRO A 889 0.36 0.06 -29.86
N GLN A 890 0.37 1.38 -30.06
CA GLN A 890 1.26 2.04 -31.00
C GLN A 890 2.36 2.79 -30.24
N MET A 891 3.58 2.68 -30.76
CA MET A 891 4.72 3.47 -30.34
C MET A 891 4.74 4.79 -31.10
N LYS A 892 5.03 5.89 -30.41
CA LYS A 892 5.15 7.22 -31.02
C LYS A 892 6.29 7.99 -30.37
N THR A 893 7.02 8.75 -31.18
CA THR A 893 7.98 9.74 -30.67
C THR A 893 7.39 11.14 -30.86
N VAL A 894 7.37 11.92 -29.79
CA VAL A 894 7.06 13.36 -29.84
C VAL A 894 8.36 14.13 -29.72
N THR A 895 8.63 14.99 -30.70
CA THR A 895 9.82 15.86 -30.70
C THR A 895 9.41 17.26 -30.25
N LEU A 896 10.01 17.75 -29.18
CA LEU A 896 9.79 19.08 -28.62
C LEU A 896 10.92 20.01 -29.04
N ASP A 897 10.61 21.09 -29.74
CA ASP A 897 11.60 22.02 -30.31
C ASP A 897 11.68 23.32 -29.51
N PHE A 898 12.89 23.67 -29.10
CA PHE A 898 13.22 24.89 -28.36
C PHE A 898 14.10 25.86 -29.17
N ARG A 899 14.39 25.56 -30.44
CA ARG A 899 15.21 26.41 -31.30
C ARG A 899 14.43 27.65 -31.70
N ALA A 900 15.08 28.82 -31.64
CA ALA A 900 14.50 30.06 -32.12
C ALA A 900 14.07 29.94 -33.59
N LYS A 901 12.90 30.49 -33.94
CA LYS A 901 12.44 30.51 -35.34
C LYS A 901 13.51 31.20 -36.19
N SER A 902 13.97 30.51 -37.23
CA SER A 902 14.97 31.00 -38.19
C SER A 902 14.42 32.22 -38.95
N GLY A 903 14.55 33.41 -38.36
CA GLY A 903 14.03 34.66 -38.94
C GLY A 903 14.36 35.95 -38.18
N GLU A 904 14.70 35.90 -36.89
CA GLU A 904 14.94 37.12 -36.08
C GLU A 904 16.42 37.49 -35.87
N HIS A 905 17.32 36.93 -36.67
CA HIS A 905 18.68 37.47 -36.81
C HIS A 905 18.83 38.32 -38.09
N LYS A 906 18.15 39.47 -38.11
CA LYS A 906 18.76 40.65 -38.75
C LYS A 906 19.50 41.42 -37.68
N ALA A 907 20.79 41.11 -37.59
CA ALA A 907 21.78 41.89 -36.88
C ALA A 907 21.60 43.39 -37.20
N LYS A 908 21.34 44.19 -36.17
CA LYS A 908 21.89 45.54 -36.16
C LYS A 908 23.34 45.40 -35.68
N LYS A 909 24.26 45.56 -36.63
CA LYS A 909 25.69 45.81 -36.40
C LYS A 909 26.02 47.16 -37.05
N PRO A 910 27.02 47.88 -36.55
CA PRO A 910 27.44 48.09 -35.16
C PRO A 910 26.77 49.32 -34.54
#